data_AF-A0A7Y1YBN2-F1
#
_entry.id   AF-A0A7Y1YBN2-F1
#
_cell.length_a   1.000
_cell.length_b   1.000
_cell.length_c   1.000
_cell.angle_alpha   90.00
_cell.angle_beta   90.00
_cell.angle_gamma   90.00
#
_symmetry.space_group_name_H-M   'P 1'
#
loop_
_entity.id
_entity.type
_entity.pdbx_description
1 polymer ?
#
loop_
_entity_poly.entity_id
_entity_poly.type
_entity_poly.pdbx_seq_one_letter_code
_entity_poly.pdbx_strand_id
1 'polypeptide(L)'
;ALFPEDEFPGACDNTLLIAERADVSLEFGKILLPQFPVPTGHDEASYLRHLVMEGAAARYGDGLNDVVRERIDYELRVIDDMGFSSYFLIVWDLIRYANEQGIRTGPGRGSAAGSIIAYCLGITKLDPIEYGLIFERFLNPGRRQMPDIDMDFDERYRSEVIRYCADRYGTDHVAQIITFSTIKGRQAIRDAARVLGHPYGVGDKVAKLMPQAILGREATLTQCLEQPEADAEANVKDWFSGAAGLRDLYSTDDAVREVVDTARGLEGLRRQDSIHAAAVVISPVPLQEIVPVQQKGDEAEVVTQYEMHGVEELGLLKMDFLGLRNLATIERALELIERTTGERIDIDAVPLDDPAVYEMLQAGDSMGVFQFEGGPMRALMRNLKPEEFEHLIALNALYRPGPLGAGMHTEYADRKNGRSAVEYLHPNLEPILDTSFGIMVYQEQVMQAAQAMAGFSMAEADMLRKAMGKKIPSVMREQQEMFVAGTVKQGHPEELGKELFGFIEHFAGYGFNRSHSAAYALVAYQTAWLKRHYPAEYMAALLTASKRDKDRTALYLHECRSMGIRVLVPDVNRSEMDFAAIEGEITFGLSAVRNVGEGVVELIITEREKNGAFTSFQDFIDRVDLNVLNKRTVDSLIKAGGFDSQDTPGVGLSSGISICWTRPYRAAALRRWDNSACLVGPAPLWRKWRSRSQSTIGTSASVSSSRRKCSGSTSPIIRCLVSRRPSA
;
A
#
# COMPACT_ATOMS: atom_id res chain seq x y z
N ALA A 1 -1.06 -48.77 27.52
CA ALA A 1 -1.35 -47.34 27.35
C ALA A 1 -0.08 -46.62 26.93
N LEU A 2 -0.14 -45.35 26.51
CA LEU A 2 1.06 -44.52 26.25
C LEU A 2 1.88 -44.30 27.54
N PHE A 3 1.21 -44.28 28.69
CA PHE A 3 1.80 -44.28 30.03
C PHE A 3 1.16 -45.43 30.84
N PRO A 4 1.88 -46.51 31.17
CA PRO A 4 1.38 -47.57 32.04
C PRO A 4 1.25 -47.10 33.50
N GLU A 5 0.14 -47.42 34.16
CA GLU A 5 -0.16 -46.98 35.54
C GLU A 5 0.78 -47.62 36.58
N ASP A 6 1.31 -48.81 36.28
CA ASP A 6 2.28 -49.54 37.08
C ASP A 6 3.70 -48.97 37.03
N GLU A 7 4.02 -48.19 35.98
CA GLU A 7 5.32 -47.53 35.80
C GLU A 7 5.26 -46.02 36.06
N PHE A 8 4.11 -45.38 35.76
CA PHE A 8 3.88 -43.94 35.93
C PHE A 8 2.52 -43.63 36.61
N PRO A 9 2.35 -43.96 37.91
CA PRO A 9 1.07 -43.78 38.60
C PRO A 9 0.56 -42.33 38.55
N GLY A 10 -0.73 -42.15 38.23
CA GLY A 10 -1.39 -40.85 38.17
C GLY A 10 -0.87 -39.90 37.09
N ALA A 11 -0.07 -40.36 36.12
CA ALA A 11 0.46 -39.51 35.06
C ALA A 11 -0.65 -38.88 34.19
N CYS A 12 -1.74 -39.62 33.95
CA CYS A 12 -2.91 -39.10 33.25
C CYS A 12 -3.71 -38.13 34.13
N ASP A 13 -3.92 -38.44 35.41
CA ASP A 13 -4.69 -37.59 36.34
C ASP A 13 -4.05 -36.21 36.55
N ASN A 14 -2.71 -36.15 36.55
CA ASN A 14 -1.97 -34.90 36.60
C ASN A 14 -2.31 -33.94 35.43
N THR A 15 -2.74 -34.44 34.27
CA THR A 15 -3.18 -33.58 33.15
C THR A 15 -4.46 -32.83 33.48
N LEU A 16 -5.39 -33.48 34.19
CA LEU A 16 -6.65 -32.88 34.65
C LEU A 16 -6.39 -31.90 35.79
N LEU A 17 -5.50 -32.25 36.73
CA LEU A 17 -5.10 -31.35 37.83
C LEU A 17 -4.37 -30.08 37.36
N ILE A 18 -3.66 -30.14 36.23
CA ILE A 18 -3.08 -28.96 35.58
C ILE A 18 -4.18 -28.13 34.91
N ALA A 19 -5.10 -28.77 34.18
CA ALA A 19 -6.21 -28.09 33.51
C ALA A 19 -7.16 -27.37 34.50
N GLU A 20 -7.49 -28.00 35.63
CA GLU A 20 -8.33 -27.42 36.69
C GLU A 20 -7.70 -26.16 37.32
N ARG A 21 -6.37 -26.09 37.37
CA ARG A 21 -5.62 -24.96 37.96
C ARG A 21 -5.31 -23.84 36.96
N ALA A 22 -5.59 -24.04 35.67
CA ALA A 22 -5.31 -23.08 34.61
C ALA A 22 -6.44 -22.04 34.50
N ASP A 23 -6.67 -21.28 35.58
CA ASP A 23 -7.65 -20.19 35.61
C ASP A 23 -7.07 -18.92 34.97
N VAL A 24 -7.28 -18.79 33.65
CA VAL A 24 -6.87 -17.63 32.86
C VAL A 24 -8.08 -17.10 32.09
N SER A 25 -8.44 -15.84 32.34
CA SER A 25 -9.46 -15.12 31.60
C SER A 25 -8.85 -13.92 30.87
N LEU A 26 -9.37 -13.64 29.68
CA LEU A 26 -9.02 -12.47 28.87
C LEU A 26 -10.24 -11.54 28.79
N GLU A 27 -10.03 -10.25 29.04
CA GLU A 27 -11.08 -9.23 28.93
C GLU A 27 -11.11 -8.70 27.49
N PHE A 28 -12.23 -8.88 26.79
CA PHE A 28 -12.42 -8.44 25.40
C PHE A 28 -13.43 -7.29 25.32
N GLY A 29 -13.28 -6.41 24.33
CA GLY A 29 -14.23 -5.33 24.03
C GLY A 29 -14.17 -4.10 24.95
N LYS A 30 -13.22 -4.06 25.89
CA LYS A 30 -12.80 -2.83 26.57
C LYS A 30 -12.15 -1.88 25.55
N ILE A 31 -12.11 -0.58 25.84
CA ILE A 31 -11.40 0.39 25.00
C ILE A 31 -10.19 0.92 25.78
N LEU A 32 -8.99 0.76 25.20
CA LEU A 32 -7.71 1.14 25.79
C LEU A 32 -7.10 2.28 24.97
N LEU A 33 -7.53 3.51 25.25
CA LEU A 33 -7.01 4.70 24.60
C LEU A 33 -5.78 5.25 25.36
N PRO A 34 -4.65 5.53 24.67
CA PRO A 34 -3.56 6.31 25.24
C PRO A 34 -4.00 7.74 25.60
N GLN A 35 -3.45 8.27 26.69
CA GLN A 35 -3.66 9.67 27.10
C GLN A 35 -2.75 10.60 26.29
N PHE A 36 -3.25 11.77 25.89
CA PHE A 36 -2.44 12.77 25.20
C PHE A 36 -1.90 13.80 26.20
N PRO A 37 -0.59 14.10 26.23
CA PRO A 37 -0.03 15.08 27.15
C PRO A 37 -0.39 16.51 26.72
N VAL A 38 -1.33 17.13 27.44
CA VAL A 38 -1.82 18.49 27.19
C VAL A 38 -1.06 19.57 27.98
N PRO A 39 -1.07 20.84 27.53
CA PRO A 39 -0.48 21.96 28.27
C PRO A 39 -1.16 22.24 29.61
N THR A 40 -0.42 22.80 30.56
CA THR A 40 -0.94 23.19 31.89
C THR A 40 -2.16 24.11 31.77
N GLY A 41 -3.27 23.72 32.40
CA GLY A 41 -4.53 24.48 32.37
C GLY A 41 -5.56 23.94 31.36
N HIS A 42 -5.19 22.95 30.56
CA HIS A 42 -6.09 22.21 29.68
C HIS A 42 -6.31 20.76 30.15
N ASP A 43 -7.43 20.21 29.70
CA ASP A 43 -7.71 18.78 29.51
C ASP A 43 -7.76 18.48 27.99
N GLU A 44 -7.90 17.21 27.58
CA GLU A 44 -7.91 16.87 26.14
C GLU A 44 -9.07 17.52 25.37
N ALA A 45 -10.25 17.70 25.99
CA ALA A 45 -11.41 18.30 25.33
C ALA A 45 -11.22 19.80 25.07
N SER A 46 -10.73 20.55 26.06
CA SER A 46 -10.45 21.98 25.93
C SER A 46 -9.24 22.26 25.05
N TYR A 47 -8.21 21.40 25.06
CA TYR A 47 -7.07 21.55 24.15
C TYR A 47 -7.45 21.24 22.70
N LEU A 48 -8.24 20.17 22.47
CA LEU A 48 -8.79 19.88 21.15
C LEU A 48 -9.64 21.04 20.62
N ARG A 49 -10.54 21.59 21.45
CA ARG A 49 -11.32 22.78 21.08
C ARG A 49 -10.43 23.97 20.72
N HIS A 50 -9.38 24.24 21.50
CA HIS A 50 -8.45 25.34 21.23
C HIS A 50 -7.80 25.21 19.85
N LEU A 51 -7.21 24.05 19.54
CA LEU A 51 -6.56 23.77 18.26
C LEU A 51 -7.54 23.82 17.08
N VAL A 52 -8.77 23.33 17.27
CA VAL A 52 -9.83 23.40 16.25
C VAL A 52 -10.20 24.84 15.93
N MET A 53 -10.26 25.73 16.93
CA MET A 53 -10.59 27.15 16.68
C MET A 53 -9.46 27.88 15.95
N GLU A 54 -8.20 27.57 16.25
CA GLU A 54 -7.04 28.09 15.49
C GLU A 54 -7.07 27.60 14.04
N GLY A 55 -7.30 26.30 13.83
CA GLY A 55 -7.46 25.70 12.50
C GLY A 55 -8.65 26.27 11.72
N ALA A 56 -9.79 26.51 12.39
CA ALA A 56 -10.96 27.13 11.78
C ALA A 56 -10.68 28.57 11.33
N ALA A 57 -9.98 29.36 12.15
CA ALA A 57 -9.55 30.71 11.77
C ALA A 57 -8.57 30.69 10.58
N ALA A 58 -7.66 29.72 10.52
CA ALA A 58 -6.74 29.55 9.39
C ALA A 58 -7.42 29.12 8.08
N ARG A 59 -8.52 28.34 8.15
CA ARG A 59 -9.27 27.85 6.98
C ARG A 59 -10.36 28.79 6.49
N TYR A 60 -11.11 29.41 7.40
CA TYR A 60 -12.31 30.20 7.09
C TYR A 60 -12.18 31.69 7.46
N GLY A 61 -11.08 32.09 8.10
CA GLY A 61 -10.87 33.44 8.64
C GLY A 61 -11.55 33.67 10.01
N ASP A 62 -11.30 34.83 10.60
CA ASP A 62 -11.79 35.20 11.94
C ASP A 62 -13.33 35.34 12.04
N GLY A 63 -14.03 35.36 10.89
CA GLY A 63 -15.46 35.58 10.76
C GLY A 63 -16.25 34.32 10.45
N LEU A 64 -16.10 33.25 11.26
CA LEU A 64 -16.82 31.99 11.04
C LEU A 64 -18.33 32.22 10.86
N ASN A 65 -18.89 31.69 9.78
CA ASN A 65 -20.33 31.69 9.58
C ASN A 65 -21.02 30.74 10.59
N ASP A 66 -22.32 30.92 10.79
CA ASP A 66 -23.06 30.17 11.82
C ASP A 66 -23.10 28.66 11.52
N VAL A 67 -23.15 28.26 10.24
CA VAL A 67 -23.15 26.84 9.82
C VAL A 67 -21.84 26.14 10.22
N VAL A 68 -20.70 26.79 10.00
CA VAL A 68 -19.37 26.30 10.41
C VAL A 68 -19.28 26.21 11.93
N ARG A 69 -19.73 27.25 12.65
CA ARG A 69 -19.67 27.29 14.12
C ARG A 69 -20.54 26.20 14.75
N GLU A 70 -21.80 26.07 14.30
CA GLU A 70 -22.73 25.05 14.79
C GLU A 70 -22.22 23.63 14.49
N ARG A 71 -21.63 23.40 13.31
CA ARG A 71 -21.01 22.11 12.96
C ARG A 71 -19.82 21.79 13.86
N ILE A 72 -18.93 22.75 14.13
CA ILE A 72 -17.80 22.58 15.07
C ILE A 72 -18.30 22.27 16.48
N ASP A 73 -19.27 23.03 17.01
CA ASP A 73 -19.83 22.85 18.35
C ASP A 73 -20.70 21.58 18.49
N TYR A 74 -21.20 21.03 17.39
CA TYR A 74 -21.82 19.72 17.35
C TYR A 74 -20.77 18.61 17.37
N GLU A 75 -19.80 18.62 16.44
CA GLU A 75 -18.79 17.56 16.34
C GLU A 75 -17.91 17.47 17.60
N LEU A 76 -17.42 18.58 18.14
CA LEU A 76 -16.62 18.60 19.38
C LEU A 76 -17.35 17.92 20.55
N ARG A 77 -18.66 18.16 20.67
CA ARG A 77 -19.50 17.57 21.73
C ARG A 77 -19.65 16.07 21.57
N VAL A 78 -19.91 15.60 20.35
CA VAL A 78 -20.04 14.16 20.06
C VAL A 78 -18.70 13.44 20.30
N ILE A 79 -17.57 14.06 19.94
CA ILE A 79 -16.23 13.51 20.20
C ILE A 79 -15.96 13.40 21.71
N ASP A 80 -16.33 14.42 22.48
CA ASP A 80 -16.15 14.46 23.94
C ASP A 80 -17.07 13.49 24.69
N ASP A 81 -18.37 13.47 24.35
CA ASP A 81 -19.38 12.53 24.89
C ASP A 81 -18.96 11.05 24.66
N MET A 82 -18.25 10.77 23.57
CA MET A 82 -17.70 9.44 23.29
C MET A 82 -16.33 9.17 23.94
N GLY A 83 -15.63 10.18 24.42
CA GLY A 83 -14.28 10.08 24.99
C GLY A 83 -13.19 9.87 23.95
N PHE A 84 -13.30 10.49 22.77
CA PHE A 84 -12.34 10.37 21.67
C PHE A 84 -11.43 11.61 21.48
N SER A 85 -11.48 12.57 22.40
CA SER A 85 -10.67 13.80 22.35
C SER A 85 -9.17 13.51 22.25
N SER A 86 -8.64 12.61 23.09
CA SER A 86 -7.22 12.21 23.08
C SER A 86 -6.81 11.51 21.76
N TYR A 87 -7.73 10.79 21.09
CA TYR A 87 -7.45 10.16 19.80
C TYR A 87 -7.26 11.18 18.68
N PHE A 88 -8.14 12.19 18.60
CA PHE A 88 -7.99 13.28 17.64
C PHE A 88 -6.69 14.07 17.85
N LEU A 89 -6.29 14.30 19.11
CA LEU A 89 -5.01 14.96 19.44
C LEU A 89 -3.79 14.14 18.98
N ILE A 90 -3.83 12.81 19.13
CA ILE A 90 -2.74 11.93 18.65
C ILE A 90 -2.61 11.97 17.13
N VAL A 91 -3.73 11.85 16.40
CA VAL A 91 -3.74 11.94 14.94
C VAL A 91 -3.24 13.32 14.48
N TRP A 92 -3.70 14.39 15.13
CA TRP A 92 -3.24 15.76 14.86
C TRP A 92 -1.73 15.91 15.08
N ASP A 93 -1.17 15.44 16.20
CA ASP A 93 0.27 15.58 16.51
C ASP A 93 1.15 14.88 15.47
N LEU A 94 0.72 13.69 15.01
CA LEU A 94 1.39 12.93 13.96
C LEU A 94 1.30 13.61 12.58
N ILE A 95 0.13 14.17 12.21
CA ILE A 95 -0.03 14.94 10.96
C ILE A 95 0.76 16.26 11.01
N ARG A 96 0.74 16.95 12.16
CA ARG A 96 1.51 18.17 12.42
C ARG A 96 2.99 17.90 12.25
N TYR A 97 3.54 16.87 12.90
CA TYR A 97 4.93 16.47 12.76
C TYR A 97 5.30 16.16 11.31
N ALA A 98 4.47 15.38 10.60
CA ALA A 98 4.71 15.07 9.19
C ALA A 98 4.80 16.34 8.33
N ASN A 99 3.84 17.26 8.48
CA ASN A 99 3.86 18.54 7.76
C ASN A 99 5.08 19.41 8.15
N GLU A 100 5.46 19.45 9.44
CA GLU A 100 6.64 20.19 9.93
C GLU A 100 7.97 19.64 9.40
N GLN A 101 8.07 18.34 9.13
CA GLN A 101 9.24 17.72 8.48
C GLN A 101 9.17 17.74 6.94
N GLY A 102 8.14 18.35 6.34
CA GLY A 102 7.94 18.35 4.88
C GLY A 102 7.49 17.00 4.30
N ILE A 103 7.02 16.08 5.15
CA ILE A 103 6.48 14.78 4.73
C ILE A 103 5.04 15.00 4.24
N ARG A 104 4.82 14.85 2.93
CA ARG A 104 3.50 15.05 2.32
C ARG A 104 2.45 14.07 2.89
N THR A 105 1.38 14.65 3.43
CA THR A 105 0.21 13.96 3.96
C THR A 105 -0.91 13.89 2.91
N GLY A 106 -1.68 12.80 2.90
CA GLY A 106 -2.83 12.66 2.00
C GLY A 106 -4.03 13.52 2.42
N PRO A 107 -5.06 13.65 1.58
CA PRO A 107 -6.24 14.47 1.86
C PRO A 107 -7.22 13.88 2.89
N GLY A 108 -6.83 12.78 3.55
CA GLY A 108 -7.70 11.90 4.32
C GLY A 108 -8.24 10.75 3.47
N ARG A 109 -8.89 9.79 4.12
CA ARG A 109 -9.59 8.69 3.46
C ARG A 109 -10.73 8.15 4.31
N GLY A 110 -11.56 7.31 3.69
CA GLY A 110 -12.68 6.70 4.38
C GLY A 110 -13.67 7.77 4.82
N SER A 111 -14.32 7.56 5.95
CA SER A 111 -15.28 8.52 6.48
C SER A 111 -14.66 9.72 7.21
N ALA A 112 -13.36 9.71 7.55
CA ALA A 112 -12.72 10.80 8.31
C ALA A 112 -12.85 12.18 7.64
N ALA A 113 -12.88 12.24 6.30
CA ALA A 113 -13.12 13.47 5.54
C ALA A 113 -14.55 14.04 5.66
N GLY A 114 -15.46 13.38 6.38
CA GLY A 114 -16.77 13.94 6.77
C GLY A 114 -16.76 14.81 8.03
N SER A 115 -15.62 14.96 8.72
CA SER A 115 -15.49 15.73 9.96
C SER A 115 -14.87 17.10 9.72
N ILE A 116 -15.56 18.17 10.15
CA ILE A 116 -14.98 19.53 10.13
C ILE A 116 -13.83 19.66 11.13
N ILE A 117 -13.86 18.90 12.22
CA ILE A 117 -12.78 18.83 13.21
C ILE A 117 -11.50 18.29 12.56
N ALA A 118 -11.61 17.21 11.78
CA ALA A 118 -10.47 16.65 11.05
C ALA A 118 -9.93 17.64 9.99
N TYR A 119 -10.79 18.41 9.33
CA TYR A 119 -10.38 19.42 8.35
C TYR A 119 -9.66 20.63 8.98
N CYS A 120 -10.21 21.18 10.07
CA CYS A 120 -9.60 22.28 10.82
C CYS A 120 -8.24 21.89 11.40
N LEU A 121 -8.09 20.67 11.91
CA LEU A 121 -6.81 20.13 12.41
C LEU A 121 -5.83 19.77 11.28
N GLY A 122 -6.21 19.91 10.00
CA GLY A 122 -5.37 19.56 8.85
C GLY A 122 -5.15 18.07 8.62
N ILE A 123 -5.88 17.21 9.37
CA ILE A 123 -5.91 15.74 9.22
C ILE A 123 -6.52 15.37 7.87
N THR A 124 -7.50 16.16 7.40
CA THR A 124 -8.05 16.08 6.04
C THR A 124 -7.89 17.42 5.32
N LYS A 125 -7.98 17.40 3.98
CA LYS A 125 -7.68 18.57 3.14
C LYS A 125 -8.86 19.11 2.33
N LEU A 126 -10.03 18.45 2.37
CA LEU A 126 -11.28 18.91 1.75
C LEU A 126 -12.26 19.46 2.80
N ASP A 127 -12.95 20.54 2.46
CA ASP A 127 -14.03 21.10 3.28
C ASP A 127 -15.27 20.16 3.26
N PRO A 128 -15.69 19.61 4.41
CA PRO A 128 -16.86 18.74 4.47
C PRO A 128 -18.20 19.48 4.30
N ILE A 129 -18.26 20.80 4.48
CA ILE A 129 -19.47 21.58 4.23
C ILE A 129 -19.63 21.82 2.72
N GLU A 130 -18.58 22.28 2.04
CA GLU A 130 -18.58 22.53 0.59
C GLU A 130 -19.04 21.30 -0.21
N TYR A 131 -18.45 20.13 0.08
CA TYR A 131 -18.75 18.88 -0.62
C TYR A 131 -19.88 18.05 0.02
N GLY A 132 -20.64 18.63 0.95
CA GLY A 132 -21.80 17.98 1.58
C GLY A 132 -21.48 16.62 2.23
N LEU A 133 -20.36 16.54 2.95
CA LEU A 133 -19.87 15.33 3.62
C LEU A 133 -20.41 15.25 5.06
N ILE A 134 -20.86 14.05 5.45
CA ILE A 134 -21.67 13.84 6.66
C ILE A 134 -20.80 13.29 7.80
N PHE A 135 -20.85 13.94 8.97
CA PHE A 135 -20.08 13.55 10.15
C PHE A 135 -20.59 12.25 10.79
N GLU A 136 -21.90 12.03 10.80
CA GLU A 136 -22.53 10.86 11.43
C GLU A 136 -22.21 9.55 10.71
N ARG A 137 -21.73 9.65 9.45
CA ARG A 137 -21.16 8.52 8.71
C ARG A 137 -19.75 8.16 9.18
N PHE A 138 -19.04 9.07 9.84
CA PHE A 138 -17.78 8.85 10.54
C PHE A 138 -18.01 8.44 11.99
N LEU A 139 -18.66 9.30 12.77
CA LEU A 139 -19.00 9.06 14.18
C LEU A 139 -20.51 9.14 14.40
N ASN A 140 -21.16 7.98 14.48
CA ASN A 140 -22.60 7.89 14.72
C ASN A 140 -22.90 8.08 16.22
N PRO A 141 -23.59 9.17 16.64
CA PRO A 141 -23.87 9.45 18.04
C PRO A 141 -24.70 8.36 18.74
N GLY A 142 -25.47 7.56 17.99
CA GLY A 142 -26.26 6.45 18.51
C GLY A 142 -25.45 5.19 18.86
N ARG A 143 -24.14 5.12 18.53
CA ARG A 143 -23.32 3.93 18.85
C ARG A 143 -21.84 4.25 19.10
N ARG A 144 -21.43 4.14 20.37
CA ARG A 144 -20.02 4.21 20.79
C ARG A 144 -19.21 3.04 20.18
N GLN A 145 -18.44 3.36 19.15
CA GLN A 145 -17.40 2.52 18.53
C GLN A 145 -16.18 3.39 18.33
N MET A 146 -14.99 2.80 18.40
CA MET A 146 -13.76 3.49 18.03
C MET A 146 -13.83 3.91 16.54
N PRO A 147 -13.60 5.19 16.20
CA PRO A 147 -13.43 5.61 14.82
C PRO A 147 -12.08 5.12 14.27
N ASP A 148 -12.04 4.86 12.96
CA ASP A 148 -10.81 4.54 12.23
C ASP A 148 -10.43 5.77 11.39
N ILE A 149 -9.38 6.47 11.81
CA ILE A 149 -8.73 7.54 11.04
C ILE A 149 -7.41 6.98 10.50
N ASP A 150 -7.48 6.40 9.31
CA ASP A 150 -6.31 6.02 8.53
C ASP A 150 -5.52 7.27 8.09
N MET A 151 -4.20 7.17 8.08
CA MET A 151 -3.30 8.28 7.74
C MET A 151 -2.46 7.91 6.52
N ASP A 152 -2.48 8.78 5.51
CA ASP A 152 -1.72 8.62 4.27
C ASP A 152 -0.47 9.52 4.28
N PHE A 153 0.70 8.91 4.01
CA PHE A 153 1.99 9.59 3.95
C PHE A 153 2.73 9.27 2.64
N ASP A 154 3.70 10.11 2.27
CA ASP A 154 4.74 9.75 1.32
C ASP A 154 5.41 8.41 1.72
N GLU A 155 5.40 7.41 0.82
CA GLU A 155 5.94 6.07 1.08
C GLU A 155 7.44 6.07 1.44
N ARG A 156 8.18 7.12 1.09
CA ARG A 156 9.60 7.30 1.45
C ARG A 156 9.81 7.53 2.94
N TYR A 157 8.86 8.18 3.61
CA TYR A 157 9.02 8.69 4.98
C TYR A 157 8.08 8.05 6.01
N ARG A 158 7.24 7.07 5.61
CA ARG A 158 6.36 6.31 6.54
C ARG A 158 7.09 5.84 7.81
N SER A 159 8.29 5.26 7.66
CA SER A 159 9.07 4.74 8.80
C SER A 159 9.59 5.83 9.74
N GLU A 160 9.71 7.07 9.27
CA GLU A 160 10.09 8.23 10.10
C GLU A 160 8.93 8.65 11.00
N VAL A 161 7.71 8.71 10.47
CA VAL A 161 6.51 9.00 11.27
C VAL A 161 6.23 7.90 12.32
N ILE A 162 6.50 6.63 11.98
CA ILE A 162 6.43 5.52 12.95
C ILE A 162 7.49 5.67 14.05
N ARG A 163 8.72 6.07 13.69
CA ARG A 163 9.78 6.33 14.69
C ARG A 163 9.39 7.49 15.61
N TYR A 164 8.93 8.61 15.06
CA TYR A 164 8.41 9.73 15.83
C TYR A 164 7.28 9.29 16.77
N CYS A 165 6.33 8.46 16.31
CA CYS A 165 5.28 7.90 17.15
C CYS A 165 5.86 7.10 18.34
N ALA A 166 6.85 6.24 18.11
CA ALA A 166 7.51 5.49 19.18
C ALA A 166 8.32 6.38 20.14
N ASP A 167 9.04 7.37 19.63
CA ASP A 167 9.80 8.34 20.43
C ASP A 167 8.87 9.25 21.27
N ARG A 168 7.67 9.55 20.74
CA ARG A 168 6.67 10.45 21.34
C ARG A 168 5.81 9.79 22.41
N TYR A 169 5.40 8.53 22.20
CA TYR A 169 4.44 7.82 23.04
C TYR A 169 5.05 6.65 23.84
N GLY A 170 6.32 6.30 23.60
CA GLY A 170 7.04 5.23 24.28
C GLY A 170 7.34 4.04 23.35
N THR A 171 8.59 3.61 23.28
CA THR A 171 9.04 2.53 22.39
C THR A 171 8.54 1.14 22.80
N ASP A 172 8.11 0.98 24.05
CA ASP A 172 7.43 -0.18 24.61
C ASP A 172 5.90 -0.06 24.60
N HIS A 173 5.36 1.12 24.26
CA HIS A 173 3.92 1.39 24.09
C HIS A 173 3.47 1.33 22.62
N VAL A 174 4.41 1.39 21.66
CA VAL A 174 4.14 1.44 20.21
C VAL A 174 4.75 0.22 19.51
N ALA A 175 3.96 -0.45 18.65
CA ALA A 175 4.43 -1.54 17.80
C ALA A 175 3.70 -1.56 16.45
N GLN A 176 4.29 -2.21 15.44
CA GLN A 176 3.56 -2.55 14.21
C GLN A 176 2.81 -3.87 14.41
N ILE A 177 1.69 -4.06 13.69
CA ILE A 177 0.91 -5.30 13.80
C ILE A 177 1.52 -6.41 12.91
N ILE A 178 1.52 -7.66 13.38
CA ILE A 178 1.96 -8.83 12.60
C ILE A 178 0.93 -9.22 11.53
N THR A 179 1.41 -9.80 10.43
CA THR A 179 0.60 -10.44 9.40
C THR A 179 1.16 -11.82 9.09
N PHE A 180 0.34 -12.85 9.19
CA PHE A 180 0.75 -14.21 8.86
C PHE A 180 0.36 -14.55 7.42
N SER A 181 1.35 -14.73 6.55
CA SER A 181 1.11 -15.18 5.18
C SER A 181 0.56 -16.61 5.17
N THR A 182 -0.60 -16.79 4.55
CA THR A 182 -1.28 -18.09 4.43
C THR A 182 -0.98 -18.73 3.08
N ILE A 183 -0.60 -20.00 3.06
CA ILE A 183 -0.33 -20.73 1.82
C ILE A 183 -1.63 -20.85 1.01
N LYS A 184 -1.65 -20.29 -0.20
CA LYS A 184 -2.75 -20.38 -1.18
C LYS A 184 -2.50 -21.50 -2.18
N GLY A 185 -3.55 -22.05 -2.80
CA GLY A 185 -3.48 -23.24 -3.67
C GLY A 185 -2.38 -23.22 -4.74
N ARG A 186 -2.16 -22.08 -5.43
CA ARG A 186 -1.06 -21.93 -6.40
C ARG A 186 0.34 -22.10 -5.81
N GLN A 187 0.52 -21.72 -4.55
CA GLN A 187 1.78 -21.86 -3.83
C GLN A 187 1.89 -23.25 -3.22
N ALA A 188 0.79 -23.77 -2.66
CA ALA A 188 0.69 -25.15 -2.17
C ALA A 188 1.08 -26.17 -3.24
N ILE A 189 0.54 -26.05 -4.47
CA ILE A 189 0.89 -26.92 -5.62
C ILE A 189 2.40 -26.86 -5.92
N ARG A 190 2.99 -25.66 -6.00
CA ARG A 190 4.42 -25.52 -6.33
C ARG A 190 5.35 -26.04 -5.24
N ASP A 191 4.96 -25.89 -3.98
CA ASP A 191 5.75 -26.38 -2.85
C ASP A 191 5.58 -27.90 -2.65
N ALA A 192 4.38 -28.45 -2.79
CA ALA A 192 4.13 -29.89 -2.85
C ALA A 192 4.94 -30.56 -3.98
N ALA A 193 4.89 -30.00 -5.19
CA ALA A 193 5.70 -30.49 -6.33
C ALA A 193 7.21 -30.46 -6.05
N ARG A 194 7.70 -29.45 -5.30
CA ARG A 194 9.12 -29.38 -4.91
C ARG A 194 9.47 -30.43 -3.85
N VAL A 195 8.61 -30.66 -2.86
CA VAL A 195 8.82 -31.64 -1.78
C VAL A 195 8.81 -33.07 -2.33
N LEU A 196 7.91 -33.37 -3.27
CA LEU A 196 7.84 -34.64 -3.99
C LEU A 196 8.96 -34.83 -5.04
N GLY A 197 9.84 -33.83 -5.23
CA GLY A 197 11.01 -33.92 -6.10
C GLY A 197 10.73 -33.73 -7.60
N HIS A 198 9.55 -33.24 -7.99
CA HIS A 198 9.23 -32.98 -9.40
C HIS A 198 9.99 -31.75 -9.96
N PRO A 199 10.28 -31.71 -11.27
CA PRO A 199 10.85 -30.53 -11.92
C PRO A 199 9.95 -29.29 -11.77
N TYR A 200 10.57 -28.12 -11.60
CA TYR A 200 9.86 -26.83 -11.42
C TYR A 200 8.75 -26.57 -12.44
N GLY A 201 8.98 -26.95 -13.71
CA GLY A 201 7.99 -26.78 -14.78
C GLY A 201 6.69 -27.58 -14.59
N VAL A 202 6.71 -28.69 -13.85
CA VAL A 202 5.49 -29.46 -13.53
C VAL A 202 4.64 -28.68 -12.53
N GLY A 203 5.22 -28.30 -11.40
CA GLY A 203 4.51 -27.53 -10.37
C GLY A 203 3.99 -26.19 -10.88
N ASP A 204 4.75 -25.48 -11.72
CA ASP A 204 4.30 -24.21 -12.29
C ASP A 204 3.22 -24.39 -13.38
N LYS A 205 3.27 -25.48 -14.18
CA LYS A 205 2.20 -25.83 -15.13
C LYS A 205 0.88 -26.07 -14.40
N VAL A 206 0.88 -26.90 -13.34
CA VAL A 206 -0.33 -27.21 -12.57
C VAL A 206 -0.84 -25.97 -11.83
N ALA A 207 0.04 -25.17 -11.21
CA ALA A 207 -0.37 -23.95 -10.51
C ALA A 207 -0.97 -22.86 -11.43
N LYS A 208 -0.66 -22.89 -12.74
CA LYS A 208 -1.28 -22.00 -13.75
C LYS A 208 -2.69 -22.42 -14.17
N LEU A 209 -3.12 -23.65 -13.85
CA LEU A 209 -4.48 -24.13 -14.10
C LEU A 209 -5.47 -23.74 -12.99
N MET A 210 -4.99 -23.19 -11.87
CA MET A 210 -5.85 -22.56 -10.87
C MET A 210 -6.55 -21.33 -11.49
N PRO A 211 -7.87 -21.15 -11.28
CA PRO A 211 -8.64 -20.04 -11.86
C PRO A 211 -8.18 -18.68 -11.33
N GLN A 212 -8.38 -17.61 -12.10
CA GLN A 212 -7.96 -16.27 -11.68
C GLN A 212 -8.71 -15.81 -10.43
N ALA A 213 -8.07 -14.91 -9.66
CA ALA A 213 -8.68 -14.35 -8.47
C ALA A 213 -9.90 -13.48 -8.85
N ILE A 214 -11.01 -13.65 -8.15
CA ILE A 214 -12.22 -12.84 -8.33
C ILE A 214 -12.30 -11.88 -7.15
N LEU A 215 -12.34 -10.57 -7.42
CA LEU A 215 -12.37 -9.51 -6.39
C LEU A 215 -11.25 -9.66 -5.34
N GLY A 216 -10.04 -10.05 -5.77
CA GLY A 216 -8.89 -10.27 -4.89
C GLY A 216 -8.92 -11.58 -4.08
N ARG A 217 -10.00 -12.36 -4.15
CA ARG A 217 -10.09 -13.70 -3.54
C ARG A 217 -9.56 -14.75 -4.52
N GLU A 218 -8.59 -15.56 -4.09
CA GLU A 218 -8.17 -16.77 -4.80
C GLU A 218 -9.03 -17.97 -4.39
N ALA A 219 -9.36 -18.83 -5.35
CA ALA A 219 -10.03 -20.10 -5.11
C ALA A 219 -9.17 -21.06 -4.27
N THR A 220 -9.81 -21.84 -3.41
CA THR A 220 -9.16 -22.98 -2.74
C THR A 220 -9.07 -24.20 -3.68
N LEU A 221 -8.18 -25.14 -3.38
CA LEU A 221 -8.07 -26.41 -4.10
C LEU A 221 -9.39 -27.20 -4.02
N THR A 222 -10.03 -27.22 -2.85
CA THR A 222 -11.34 -27.85 -2.65
C THR A 222 -12.41 -27.24 -3.59
N GLN A 223 -12.51 -25.90 -3.66
CA GLN A 223 -13.45 -25.21 -4.57
C GLN A 223 -13.17 -25.44 -6.06
N CYS A 224 -11.93 -25.78 -6.41
CA CYS A 224 -11.56 -26.11 -7.79
C CYS A 224 -11.86 -27.57 -8.17
N LEU A 225 -11.92 -28.48 -7.21
CA LEU A 225 -12.06 -29.92 -7.43
C LEU A 225 -13.49 -30.42 -7.20
N GLU A 226 -14.18 -29.89 -6.18
CA GLU A 226 -15.48 -30.37 -5.72
C GLU A 226 -16.61 -29.53 -6.32
N GLN A 227 -17.71 -30.19 -6.70
CA GLN A 227 -18.83 -29.53 -7.39
C GLN A 227 -19.59 -28.62 -6.40
N PRO A 228 -19.79 -27.32 -6.73
CA PRO A 228 -20.46 -26.38 -5.84
C PRO A 228 -21.95 -26.69 -5.66
N GLU A 229 -22.46 -26.38 -4.47
CA GLU A 229 -23.89 -26.50 -4.14
C GLU A 229 -24.75 -25.51 -4.96
N ALA A 230 -26.05 -25.80 -5.07
CA ALA A 230 -26.97 -25.07 -5.94
C ALA A 230 -27.13 -23.60 -5.53
N ASP A 231 -27.02 -23.30 -4.24
CA ASP A 231 -27.09 -21.98 -3.59
C ASP A 231 -25.72 -21.32 -3.37
N ALA A 232 -24.60 -22.00 -3.68
CA ALA A 232 -23.25 -21.46 -3.51
C ALA A 232 -23.05 -20.11 -4.25
N GLU A 233 -22.20 -19.25 -3.70
CA GLU A 233 -21.86 -17.94 -4.27
C GLU A 233 -21.39 -18.06 -5.75
N ALA A 234 -21.69 -17.04 -6.57
CA ALA A 234 -21.39 -17.05 -8.00
C ALA A 234 -19.89 -17.19 -8.32
N ASN A 235 -19.03 -16.53 -7.54
CA ASN A 235 -17.57 -16.66 -7.61
C ASN A 235 -17.08 -18.12 -7.45
N VAL A 236 -17.69 -18.93 -6.57
CA VAL A 236 -17.31 -20.34 -6.37
C VAL A 236 -17.70 -21.18 -7.59
N LYS A 237 -18.86 -20.89 -8.20
CA LYS A 237 -19.30 -21.53 -9.45
C LYS A 237 -18.38 -21.15 -10.62
N ASP A 238 -17.96 -19.90 -10.71
CA ASP A 238 -17.00 -19.43 -11.71
C ASP A 238 -15.60 -20.06 -11.53
N TRP A 239 -15.11 -20.17 -10.29
CA TRP A 239 -13.85 -20.84 -9.99
C TRP A 239 -13.89 -22.33 -10.34
N PHE A 240 -14.97 -23.03 -9.98
CA PHE A 240 -15.16 -24.42 -10.38
C PHE A 240 -15.20 -24.56 -11.91
N SER A 241 -15.94 -23.70 -12.62
CA SER A 241 -15.96 -23.71 -14.09
C SER A 241 -14.55 -23.50 -14.68
N GLY A 242 -13.84 -22.47 -14.22
CA GLY A 242 -12.49 -22.12 -14.69
C GLY A 242 -11.41 -23.16 -14.36
N ALA A 243 -11.63 -24.03 -13.38
CA ALA A 243 -10.69 -25.07 -12.96
C ALA A 243 -10.81 -26.40 -13.74
N ALA A 244 -11.59 -26.46 -14.84
CA ALA A 244 -11.79 -27.70 -15.61
C ALA A 244 -10.48 -28.40 -16.00
N GLY A 245 -9.51 -27.67 -16.57
CA GLY A 245 -8.21 -28.25 -16.96
C GLY A 245 -7.36 -28.74 -15.78
N LEU A 246 -7.59 -28.25 -14.55
CA LEU A 246 -6.96 -28.79 -13.35
C LEU A 246 -7.58 -30.14 -12.97
N ARG A 247 -8.92 -30.26 -13.01
CA ARG A 247 -9.62 -31.54 -12.76
C ARG A 247 -9.27 -32.60 -13.80
N ASP A 248 -9.17 -32.21 -15.08
CA ASP A 248 -8.78 -33.12 -16.15
C ASP A 248 -7.39 -33.73 -15.87
N LEU A 249 -6.37 -32.92 -15.57
CA LEU A 249 -5.05 -33.43 -15.21
C LEU A 249 -5.05 -34.21 -13.89
N TYR A 250 -5.78 -33.77 -12.87
CA TYR A 250 -5.91 -34.49 -11.59
C TYR A 250 -6.50 -35.90 -11.75
N SER A 251 -7.40 -36.09 -12.73
CA SER A 251 -7.99 -37.41 -13.04
C SER A 251 -7.15 -38.28 -13.97
N THR A 252 -6.21 -37.71 -14.72
CA THR A 252 -5.47 -38.41 -15.80
C THR A 252 -3.97 -38.58 -15.57
N ASP A 253 -3.36 -37.78 -14.69
CA ASP A 253 -1.92 -37.81 -14.38
C ASP A 253 -1.72 -38.09 -12.88
N ASP A 254 -1.23 -39.29 -12.57
CA ASP A 254 -1.01 -39.74 -11.18
C ASP A 254 -0.06 -38.84 -10.40
N ALA A 255 0.94 -38.23 -11.06
CA ALA A 255 1.88 -37.31 -10.41
C ALA A 255 1.21 -35.96 -10.12
N VAL A 256 0.30 -35.50 -11.00
CA VAL A 256 -0.51 -34.31 -10.70
C VAL A 256 -1.48 -34.59 -9.55
N ARG A 257 -2.08 -35.78 -9.48
CA ARG A 257 -2.94 -36.19 -8.36
C ARG A 257 -2.18 -36.17 -7.03
N GLU A 258 -1.02 -36.82 -6.95
CA GLU A 258 -0.16 -36.83 -5.75
C GLU A 258 0.26 -35.43 -5.31
N VAL A 259 0.63 -34.55 -6.26
CA VAL A 259 0.97 -33.14 -5.98
C VAL A 259 -0.22 -32.37 -5.43
N VAL A 260 -1.41 -32.52 -6.03
CA VAL A 260 -2.62 -31.79 -5.62
C VAL A 260 -3.13 -32.28 -4.27
N ASP A 261 -3.17 -33.59 -4.03
CA ASP A 261 -3.57 -34.17 -2.73
C ASP A 261 -2.63 -33.73 -1.61
N THR A 262 -1.32 -33.74 -1.85
CA THR A 262 -0.32 -33.19 -0.93
C THR A 262 -0.54 -31.69 -0.71
N ALA A 263 -0.85 -30.93 -1.76
CA ALA A 263 -1.11 -29.49 -1.68
C ALA A 263 -2.37 -29.16 -0.86
N ARG A 264 -3.42 -30.00 -0.87
CA ARG A 264 -4.62 -29.81 -0.02
C ARG A 264 -4.28 -29.79 1.47
N GLY A 265 -3.30 -30.57 1.91
CA GLY A 265 -2.82 -30.57 3.30
C GLY A 265 -1.90 -29.40 3.66
N LEU A 266 -1.43 -28.62 2.67
CA LEU A 266 -0.57 -27.45 2.86
C LEU A 266 -1.33 -26.12 2.73
N GLU A 267 -2.42 -26.09 1.95
CA GLU A 267 -3.26 -24.92 1.81
C GLU A 267 -3.90 -24.52 3.15
N GLY A 268 -3.95 -23.21 3.43
CA GLY A 268 -4.50 -22.69 4.70
C GLY A 268 -3.50 -22.66 5.87
N LEU A 269 -2.36 -23.35 5.78
CA LEU A 269 -1.31 -23.23 6.79
C LEU A 269 -0.63 -21.84 6.74
N ARG A 270 -0.15 -21.36 7.90
CA ARG A 270 0.67 -20.13 7.98
C ARG A 270 2.11 -20.47 7.59
N ARG A 271 2.71 -19.66 6.72
CA ARG A 271 4.05 -19.88 6.14
C ARG A 271 5.14 -19.09 6.83
N GLN A 272 4.94 -17.78 6.92
CA GLN A 272 5.88 -16.83 7.49
C GLN A 272 5.11 -15.70 8.14
N ASP A 273 5.67 -15.16 9.21
CA ASP A 273 5.26 -13.88 9.77
C ASP A 273 5.90 -12.73 8.98
N SER A 274 5.21 -11.60 8.93
CA SER A 274 5.66 -10.36 8.29
C SER A 274 5.00 -9.19 9.01
N ILE A 275 5.51 -7.99 8.79
CA ILE A 275 4.91 -6.77 9.37
C ILE A 275 3.73 -6.34 8.48
N HIS A 276 2.62 -5.90 9.09
CA HIS A 276 1.49 -5.32 8.37
C HIS A 276 1.93 -4.02 7.67
N ALA A 277 1.43 -3.80 6.45
CA ALA A 277 1.92 -2.70 5.59
C ALA A 277 1.49 -1.29 6.05
N ALA A 278 0.57 -1.20 7.03
CA ALA A 278 0.02 0.06 7.52
C ALA A 278 -0.07 0.08 9.06
N ALA A 279 -0.94 -0.76 9.62
CA ALA A 279 -1.26 -0.85 11.05
C ALA A 279 -0.10 -0.78 12.05
N VAL A 280 -0.21 0.24 12.89
CA VAL A 280 0.52 0.50 14.13
C VAL A 280 -0.48 0.38 15.28
N VAL A 281 -0.02 -0.06 16.45
CA VAL A 281 -0.77 -0.04 17.71
C VAL A 281 -0.11 0.93 18.69
N ILE A 282 -0.91 1.72 19.42
CA ILE A 282 -0.47 2.61 20.50
C ILE A 282 -1.23 2.23 21.77
N SER A 283 -0.52 1.90 22.84
CA SER A 283 -1.09 1.42 24.10
C SER A 283 -0.96 2.44 25.23
N PRO A 284 -1.95 2.55 26.16
CA PRO A 284 -1.80 3.35 27.39
C PRO A 284 -0.82 2.76 28.41
N VAL A 285 -0.42 1.49 28.27
CA VAL A 285 0.52 0.76 29.14
C VAL A 285 1.54 0.00 28.27
N PRO A 286 2.69 -0.46 28.81
CA PRO A 286 3.65 -1.24 28.02
C PRO A 286 2.97 -2.44 27.35
N LEU A 287 3.14 -2.58 26.03
CA LEU A 287 2.41 -3.55 25.20
C LEU A 287 2.52 -4.98 25.72
N GLN A 288 3.66 -5.32 26.31
CA GLN A 288 3.99 -6.62 26.89
C GLN A 288 3.01 -7.08 27.98
N GLU A 289 2.29 -6.15 28.62
CA GLU A 289 1.27 -6.44 29.64
C GLU A 289 -0.07 -6.90 29.03
N ILE A 290 -0.30 -6.67 27.73
CA ILE A 290 -1.56 -6.95 27.03
C ILE A 290 -1.37 -7.95 25.88
N VAL A 291 -0.30 -7.78 25.08
CA VAL A 291 -0.05 -8.52 23.85
C VAL A 291 1.42 -8.96 23.78
N PRO A 292 1.72 -10.24 23.47
CA PRO A 292 3.08 -10.66 23.21
C PRO A 292 3.66 -9.92 21.99
N VAL A 293 4.90 -9.46 22.10
CA VAL A 293 5.65 -8.77 21.03
C VAL A 293 6.86 -9.57 20.58
N GLN A 294 7.42 -9.24 19.42
CA GLN A 294 8.68 -9.76 18.90
C GLN A 294 9.49 -8.63 18.25
N GLN A 295 10.81 -8.78 18.24
CA GLN A 295 11.75 -7.85 17.61
C GLN A 295 12.89 -8.67 16.98
N LYS A 296 13.21 -8.43 15.70
CA LYS A 296 14.17 -9.26 14.93
C LYS A 296 15.60 -8.70 14.97
N GLY A 297 16.07 -8.39 16.18
CA GLY A 297 17.35 -7.73 16.46
C GLY A 297 17.15 -6.36 17.11
N ASP A 298 18.16 -5.86 17.82
CA ASP A 298 18.05 -4.72 18.74
C ASP A 298 17.60 -3.40 18.08
N GLU A 299 17.92 -3.21 16.79
CA GLU A 299 17.52 -2.04 15.98
C GLU A 299 16.29 -2.29 15.08
N ALA A 300 15.73 -3.51 15.09
CA ALA A 300 14.56 -3.85 14.28
C ALA A 300 13.27 -3.32 14.91
N GLU A 301 12.20 -3.21 14.11
CA GLU A 301 10.93 -2.72 14.62
C GLU A 301 10.28 -3.70 15.60
N VAL A 302 9.61 -3.16 16.62
CA VAL A 302 8.77 -3.95 17.53
C VAL A 302 7.47 -4.31 16.80
N VAL A 303 7.11 -5.59 16.85
CA VAL A 303 5.93 -6.14 16.17
C VAL A 303 5.09 -6.93 17.17
N THR A 304 3.76 -6.86 17.10
CA THR A 304 2.89 -7.76 17.88
C THR A 304 3.13 -9.23 17.49
N GLN A 305 2.60 -10.19 18.25
CA GLN A 305 2.45 -11.59 17.83
C GLN A 305 0.98 -11.98 17.55
N TYR A 306 0.02 -11.10 17.90
CA TYR A 306 -1.38 -11.23 17.49
C TYR A 306 -1.65 -10.41 16.23
N GLU A 307 -2.31 -11.02 15.26
CA GLU A 307 -2.79 -10.38 14.03
C GLU A 307 -3.94 -9.41 14.33
N MET A 308 -4.23 -8.50 13.38
CA MET A 308 -5.10 -7.32 13.53
C MET A 308 -6.35 -7.53 14.42
N HIS A 309 -7.19 -8.53 14.12
CA HIS A 309 -8.42 -8.77 14.88
C HIS A 309 -8.18 -9.13 16.35
N GLY A 310 -7.11 -9.86 16.67
CA GLY A 310 -6.77 -10.16 18.08
C GLY A 310 -6.31 -8.92 18.85
N VAL A 311 -5.71 -7.94 18.17
CA VAL A 311 -5.34 -6.64 18.76
C VAL A 311 -6.59 -5.76 18.97
N GLU A 312 -7.50 -5.74 17.99
CA GLU A 312 -8.78 -5.01 18.05
C GLU A 312 -9.70 -5.57 19.15
N GLU A 313 -9.83 -6.89 19.28
CA GLU A 313 -10.68 -7.55 20.28
C GLU A 313 -10.19 -7.30 21.73
N LEU A 314 -8.87 -7.16 21.92
CA LEU A 314 -8.25 -6.75 23.19
C LEU A 314 -8.38 -5.25 23.49
N GLY A 315 -8.99 -4.46 22.59
CA GLY A 315 -9.33 -3.06 22.85
C GLY A 315 -8.24 -2.04 22.59
N LEU A 316 -7.10 -2.46 22.05
CA LEU A 316 -5.96 -1.60 21.75
C LEU A 316 -6.25 -0.68 20.56
N LEU A 317 -5.74 0.55 20.61
CA LEU A 317 -5.89 1.52 19.53
C LEU A 317 -5.06 1.13 18.30
N LYS A 318 -5.73 0.65 17.24
CA LYS A 318 -5.15 0.48 15.90
C LYS A 318 -5.15 1.81 15.15
N MET A 319 -4.06 2.11 14.44
CA MET A 319 -3.95 3.24 13.51
C MET A 319 -3.22 2.77 12.24
N ASP A 320 -3.82 2.98 11.06
CA ASP A 320 -3.19 2.59 9.80
C ASP A 320 -2.34 3.73 9.23
N PHE A 321 -1.01 3.58 9.30
CA PHE A 321 -0.04 4.51 8.72
C PHE A 321 0.33 4.00 7.32
N LEU A 322 -0.37 4.41 6.26
CA LEU A 322 -0.10 3.94 4.91
C LEU A 322 0.94 4.81 4.18
N GLY A 323 1.94 4.16 3.58
CA GLY A 323 2.77 4.79 2.56
C GLY A 323 2.07 4.75 1.20
N LEU A 324 1.71 5.92 0.65
CA LEU A 324 1.06 6.03 -0.66
C LEU A 324 2.04 6.56 -1.71
N ARG A 325 2.42 5.69 -2.66
CA ARG A 325 3.29 6.03 -3.80
C ARG A 325 2.90 7.28 -4.57
N ASN A 326 1.60 7.58 -4.68
CA ASN A 326 1.14 8.74 -5.43
C ASN A 326 1.49 10.05 -4.72
N LEU A 327 1.53 10.09 -3.38
CA LEU A 327 2.04 11.24 -2.64
C LEU A 327 3.54 11.43 -2.88
N ALA A 328 4.31 10.33 -2.87
CA ALA A 328 5.73 10.34 -3.23
C ALA A 328 6.00 10.71 -4.71
N THR A 329 5.00 10.54 -5.57
CA THR A 329 5.06 10.91 -7.01
C THR A 329 4.73 12.39 -7.19
N ILE A 330 3.70 12.89 -6.50
CA ILE A 330 3.37 14.32 -6.42
C ILE A 330 4.56 15.09 -5.86
N GLU A 331 5.08 14.68 -4.70
CA GLU A 331 6.19 15.36 -4.04
C GLU A 331 7.45 15.39 -4.91
N ARG A 332 7.81 14.26 -5.54
CA ARG A 332 8.93 14.22 -6.49
C ARG A 332 8.69 15.07 -7.75
N ALA A 333 7.45 15.21 -8.22
CA ALA A 333 7.14 16.13 -9.31
C ALA A 333 7.37 17.58 -8.86
N LEU A 334 6.95 17.95 -7.65
CA LEU A 334 7.21 19.29 -7.07
C LEU A 334 8.71 19.54 -6.87
N GLU A 335 9.47 18.57 -6.35
CA GLU A 335 10.94 18.63 -6.25
C GLU A 335 11.61 18.88 -7.61
N LEU A 336 11.10 18.25 -8.68
CA LEU A 336 11.61 18.45 -10.04
C LEU A 336 11.21 19.82 -10.62
N ILE A 337 9.97 20.28 -10.37
CA ILE A 337 9.50 21.61 -10.79
C ILE A 337 10.31 22.69 -10.08
N GLU A 338 10.46 22.63 -8.76
CA GLU A 338 11.25 23.58 -7.97
C GLU A 338 12.71 23.66 -8.47
N ARG A 339 13.30 22.54 -8.87
CA ARG A 339 14.65 22.49 -9.48
C ARG A 339 14.74 23.09 -10.88
N THR A 340 13.66 23.12 -11.67
CA THR A 340 13.67 23.62 -13.05
C THR A 340 13.14 25.06 -13.18
N THR A 341 12.19 25.46 -12.35
CA THR A 341 11.58 26.81 -12.35
C THR A 341 12.18 27.74 -11.29
N GLY A 342 12.71 27.19 -10.19
CA GLY A 342 13.09 27.94 -8.99
C GLY A 342 11.91 28.29 -8.07
N GLU A 343 10.70 27.81 -8.35
CA GLU A 343 9.48 28.07 -7.58
C GLU A 343 8.82 26.77 -7.14
N ARG A 344 8.46 26.69 -5.84
CA ARG A 344 7.78 25.54 -5.24
C ARG A 344 6.27 25.78 -5.23
N ILE A 345 5.55 25.04 -6.06
CA ILE A 345 4.08 25.14 -6.19
C ILE A 345 3.38 24.52 -4.98
N ASP A 346 2.39 25.21 -4.43
CA ASP A 346 1.44 24.62 -3.49
C ASP A 346 0.34 23.85 -4.26
N ILE A 347 0.56 22.54 -4.41
CA ILE A 347 -0.39 21.63 -5.07
C ILE A 347 -1.70 21.44 -4.29
N ASP A 348 -1.75 21.79 -3.01
CA ASP A 348 -2.97 21.69 -2.19
C ASP A 348 -3.86 22.94 -2.32
N ALA A 349 -3.34 24.01 -2.96
CA ALA A 349 -4.03 25.28 -3.23
C ALA A 349 -4.37 25.51 -4.72
N VAL A 350 -4.15 24.54 -5.61
CA VAL A 350 -4.49 24.69 -7.04
C VAL A 350 -6.01 24.74 -7.26
N PRO A 351 -6.50 25.59 -8.18
CA PRO A 351 -7.92 25.69 -8.47
C PRO A 351 -8.48 24.38 -9.03
N LEU A 352 -9.66 23.96 -8.57
CA LEU A 352 -10.31 22.69 -8.94
C LEU A 352 -11.20 22.78 -10.19
N ASP A 353 -11.24 23.95 -10.85
CA ASP A 353 -12.07 24.29 -12.01
C ASP A 353 -11.26 24.53 -13.31
N ASP A 354 -9.99 24.11 -13.36
CA ASP A 354 -9.07 24.35 -14.49
C ASP A 354 -9.57 23.70 -15.80
N PRO A 355 -10.01 24.48 -16.81
CA PRO A 355 -10.58 23.91 -18.03
C PRO A 355 -9.58 23.05 -18.81
N ALA A 356 -8.29 23.37 -18.74
CA ALA A 356 -7.25 22.68 -19.48
C ALA A 356 -6.99 21.27 -18.91
N VAL A 357 -7.25 21.06 -17.61
CA VAL A 357 -7.23 19.73 -16.98
C VAL A 357 -8.45 18.92 -17.42
N TYR A 358 -9.64 19.52 -17.39
CA TYR A 358 -10.86 18.85 -17.83
C TYR A 358 -10.83 18.47 -19.32
N GLU A 359 -10.34 19.34 -20.22
CA GLU A 359 -10.10 19.00 -21.64
C GLU A 359 -9.28 17.71 -21.81
N MET A 360 -8.19 17.56 -21.05
CA MET A 360 -7.33 16.37 -21.09
C MET A 360 -8.07 15.12 -20.58
N LEU A 361 -8.86 15.25 -19.51
CA LEU A 361 -9.67 14.15 -18.97
C LEU A 361 -10.83 13.77 -19.91
N GLN A 362 -11.44 14.74 -20.59
CA GLN A 362 -12.48 14.53 -21.61
C GLN A 362 -11.96 13.81 -22.86
N ALA A 363 -10.71 14.05 -23.28
CA ALA A 363 -10.04 13.22 -24.29
C ALA A 363 -9.76 11.79 -23.78
N GLY A 364 -9.67 11.64 -22.46
CA GLY A 364 -9.25 10.42 -21.78
C GLY A 364 -7.74 10.25 -21.84
N ASP A 365 -6.96 11.33 -21.79
CA ASP A 365 -5.48 11.33 -21.81
C ASP A 365 -4.90 11.26 -20.40
N SER A 366 -5.46 10.37 -19.60
CA SER A 366 -5.22 10.21 -18.16
C SER A 366 -4.26 9.07 -17.80
N MET A 367 -3.44 8.57 -18.74
CA MET A 367 -2.39 7.59 -18.37
C MET A 367 -1.49 8.20 -17.30
N GLY A 368 -1.24 7.45 -16.22
CA GLY A 368 -0.50 7.91 -15.05
C GLY A 368 -1.33 8.64 -13.98
N VAL A 369 -2.49 9.20 -14.33
CA VAL A 369 -3.37 9.90 -13.37
C VAL A 369 -3.96 8.90 -12.39
N PHE A 370 -3.93 9.22 -11.10
CA PHE A 370 -4.42 8.33 -10.04
C PHE A 370 -5.91 8.02 -10.23
N GLN A 371 -6.30 6.76 -9.97
CA GLN A 371 -7.62 6.15 -10.27
C GLN A 371 -8.06 6.14 -11.75
N PHE A 372 -7.57 7.07 -12.59
CA PHE A 372 -8.11 7.34 -13.92
C PHE A 372 -7.30 6.75 -15.10
N GLU A 373 -6.25 5.97 -14.84
CA GLU A 373 -5.39 5.34 -15.88
C GLU A 373 -6.09 4.24 -16.71
N GLY A 374 -7.06 3.50 -16.13
CA GLY A 374 -7.59 2.27 -16.72
C GLY A 374 -8.30 2.44 -18.07
N GLY A 375 -8.06 1.55 -19.04
CA GLY A 375 -8.61 1.65 -20.40
C GLY A 375 -10.15 1.89 -20.48
N PRO A 376 -10.98 1.12 -19.77
CA PRO A 376 -12.43 1.36 -19.75
C PRO A 376 -12.82 2.62 -18.93
N MET A 377 -12.05 3.01 -17.93
CA MET A 377 -12.23 4.30 -17.21
C MET A 377 -11.97 5.49 -18.16
N ARG A 378 -10.91 5.42 -18.98
CA ARG A 378 -10.64 6.39 -20.06
C ARG A 378 -11.78 6.48 -21.07
N ALA A 379 -12.43 5.36 -21.38
CA ALA A 379 -13.61 5.33 -22.24
C ALA A 379 -14.85 5.94 -21.55
N LEU A 380 -15.05 5.68 -20.25
CA LEU A 380 -16.11 6.29 -19.46
C LEU A 380 -15.93 7.81 -19.37
N MET A 381 -14.71 8.33 -19.14
CA MET A 381 -14.46 9.77 -19.11
C MET A 381 -14.75 10.45 -20.45
N ARG A 382 -14.41 9.82 -21.59
CA ARG A 382 -14.82 10.30 -22.92
C ARG A 382 -16.34 10.35 -23.12
N ASN A 383 -17.08 9.42 -22.50
CA ASN A 383 -18.54 9.35 -22.60
C ASN A 383 -19.25 10.35 -21.67
N LEU A 384 -18.75 10.47 -20.44
CA LEU A 384 -19.26 11.34 -19.38
C LEU A 384 -18.89 12.80 -19.62
N LYS A 385 -17.68 13.07 -20.11
CA LYS A 385 -17.07 14.39 -20.25
C LYS A 385 -17.07 15.18 -18.93
N PRO A 386 -16.15 14.89 -17.99
CA PRO A 386 -16.06 15.64 -16.74
C PRO A 386 -15.71 17.10 -17.01
N GLU A 387 -16.36 18.01 -16.28
CA GLU A 387 -16.21 19.48 -16.42
C GLU A 387 -16.04 20.18 -15.06
N GLU A 388 -16.16 19.45 -13.94
CA GLU A 388 -16.05 19.98 -12.59
C GLU A 388 -15.62 18.86 -11.62
N PHE A 389 -15.25 19.22 -10.40
CA PHE A 389 -14.67 18.27 -9.44
C PHE A 389 -15.64 17.15 -9.01
N GLU A 390 -16.94 17.44 -8.83
CA GLU A 390 -17.97 16.44 -8.51
C GLU A 390 -18.04 15.30 -9.53
N HIS A 391 -17.80 15.58 -10.81
CA HIS A 391 -17.73 14.54 -11.84
C HIS A 391 -16.61 13.52 -11.57
N LEU A 392 -15.49 13.95 -10.96
CA LEU A 392 -14.38 13.06 -10.59
C LEU A 392 -14.72 12.24 -9.34
N ILE A 393 -15.45 12.83 -8.38
CA ILE A 393 -16.01 12.13 -7.21
C ILE A 393 -16.95 11.01 -7.67
N ALA A 394 -17.81 11.30 -8.65
CA ALA A 394 -18.76 10.34 -9.23
C ALA A 394 -18.06 9.24 -10.04
N LEU A 395 -17.07 9.57 -10.86
CA LEU A 395 -16.28 8.59 -11.63
C LEU A 395 -15.63 7.54 -10.71
N ASN A 396 -15.01 7.98 -9.60
CA ASN A 396 -14.42 7.08 -8.60
C ASN A 396 -15.45 6.13 -7.97
N ALA A 397 -16.67 6.59 -7.72
CA ALA A 397 -17.74 5.78 -7.14
C ALA A 397 -18.38 4.80 -8.15
N LEU A 398 -18.56 5.24 -9.39
CA LEU A 398 -19.29 4.51 -10.45
C LEU A 398 -18.44 3.46 -11.18
N TYR A 399 -17.12 3.61 -11.25
CA TYR A 399 -16.25 2.67 -11.96
C TYR A 399 -15.92 1.42 -11.12
N ARG A 400 -16.96 0.67 -10.74
CA ARG A 400 -16.86 -0.54 -9.91
C ARG A 400 -17.74 -1.65 -10.50
N PRO A 401 -17.40 -2.95 -10.38
CA PRO A 401 -18.12 -4.03 -11.05
C PRO A 401 -19.65 -4.05 -10.86
N GLY A 402 -20.14 -3.61 -9.69
CA GLY A 402 -21.57 -3.47 -9.40
C GLY A 402 -22.27 -2.38 -10.24
N PRO A 403 -21.98 -1.08 -10.01
CA PRO A 403 -22.53 0.02 -10.82
C PRO A 403 -22.23 -0.08 -12.33
N LEU A 404 -21.13 -0.75 -12.72
CA LEU A 404 -20.84 -1.08 -14.11
C LEU A 404 -21.85 -2.11 -14.66
N GLY A 405 -22.08 -3.21 -13.95
CA GLY A 405 -23.07 -4.23 -14.33
C GLY A 405 -24.52 -3.72 -14.34
N ALA A 406 -24.85 -2.75 -13.48
CA ALA A 406 -26.15 -2.10 -13.42
C ALA A 406 -26.36 -0.96 -14.44
N GLY A 407 -25.34 -0.62 -15.25
CA GLY A 407 -25.46 0.44 -16.26
C GLY A 407 -25.42 1.89 -15.73
N MET A 408 -25.41 2.10 -14.40
CA MET A 408 -25.49 3.42 -13.73
C MET A 408 -24.47 4.44 -14.27
N HIS A 409 -23.25 4.00 -14.56
CA HIS A 409 -22.19 4.82 -15.15
C HIS A 409 -22.53 5.42 -16.52
N THR A 410 -23.26 4.69 -17.35
CA THR A 410 -23.74 5.16 -18.67
C THR A 410 -24.95 6.05 -18.50
N GLU A 411 -25.89 5.69 -17.62
CA GLU A 411 -27.05 6.52 -17.31
C GLU A 411 -26.64 7.88 -16.74
N TYR A 412 -25.68 7.92 -15.81
CA TYR A 412 -25.11 9.15 -15.28
C TYR A 412 -24.51 10.01 -16.40
N ALA A 413 -23.70 9.41 -17.28
CA ALA A 413 -23.14 10.11 -18.43
C ALA A 413 -24.22 10.63 -19.40
N ASP A 414 -25.31 9.89 -19.60
CA ASP A 414 -26.40 10.28 -20.48
C ASP A 414 -27.25 11.40 -19.89
N ARG A 415 -27.62 11.33 -18.61
CA ARG A 415 -28.34 12.40 -17.91
C ARG A 415 -27.49 13.68 -17.83
N LYS A 416 -26.22 13.58 -17.42
CA LYS A 416 -25.26 14.70 -17.35
C LYS A 416 -25.08 15.43 -18.68
N ASN A 417 -25.10 14.71 -19.80
CA ASN A 417 -24.95 15.28 -21.13
C ASN A 417 -26.29 15.61 -21.82
N GLY A 418 -27.42 15.60 -21.10
CA GLY A 418 -28.76 15.90 -21.66
C GLY A 418 -29.25 14.90 -22.72
N ARG A 419 -28.68 13.68 -22.73
CA ARG A 419 -29.07 12.58 -23.62
C ARG A 419 -30.22 11.75 -23.05
N SER A 420 -30.47 11.86 -21.74
CA SER A 420 -31.63 11.32 -21.03
C SER A 420 -32.22 12.38 -20.09
N ALA A 421 -33.50 12.26 -19.74
CA ALA A 421 -34.15 13.15 -18.78
C ALA A 421 -33.64 12.87 -17.35
N VAL A 422 -33.57 13.92 -16.53
CA VAL A 422 -33.38 13.80 -15.09
C VAL A 422 -34.76 13.70 -14.43
N GLU A 423 -35.02 12.58 -13.77
CA GLU A 423 -36.28 12.31 -13.07
C GLU A 423 -35.99 12.02 -11.59
N TYR A 424 -36.83 12.56 -10.72
CA TYR A 424 -36.80 12.37 -9.27
C TYR A 424 -38.13 11.78 -8.81
N LEU A 425 -38.08 10.75 -7.95
CA LEU A 425 -39.29 10.12 -7.40
C LEU A 425 -40.12 11.06 -6.50
N HIS A 426 -39.49 12.09 -5.92
CA HIS A 426 -40.16 13.09 -5.10
C HIS A 426 -39.33 14.40 -5.04
N PRO A 427 -39.94 15.60 -5.00
CA PRO A 427 -39.20 16.88 -4.94
C PRO A 427 -38.20 16.99 -3.78
N ASN A 428 -38.48 16.40 -2.60
CA ASN A 428 -37.53 16.42 -1.48
C ASN A 428 -36.21 15.66 -1.77
N LEU A 429 -36.14 14.85 -2.83
CA LEU A 429 -34.92 14.16 -3.24
C LEU A 429 -34.06 14.97 -4.22
N GLU A 430 -34.63 15.98 -4.87
CA GLU A 430 -33.93 16.82 -5.85
C GLU A 430 -32.68 17.45 -5.21
N PRO A 431 -32.73 18.15 -4.06
CA PRO A 431 -31.52 18.72 -3.42
C PRO A 431 -30.47 17.70 -2.96
N ILE A 432 -30.80 16.40 -2.91
CA ILE A 432 -29.92 15.31 -2.45
C ILE A 432 -29.26 14.61 -3.64
N LEU A 433 -29.96 14.53 -4.76
CA LEU A 433 -29.57 13.77 -5.95
C LEU A 433 -29.21 14.66 -7.16
N ASP A 434 -29.30 15.99 -7.04
CA ASP A 434 -28.98 16.95 -8.12
C ASP A 434 -27.54 16.79 -8.64
N THR A 435 -26.54 16.77 -7.74
CA THR A 435 -25.11 16.51 -8.08
C THR A 435 -24.84 15.12 -8.67
N SER A 436 -25.87 14.26 -8.69
CA SER A 436 -25.82 12.94 -9.32
C SER A 436 -26.93 12.71 -10.34
N PHE A 437 -27.54 13.79 -10.84
CA PHE A 437 -28.55 13.77 -11.91
C PHE A 437 -29.74 12.83 -11.61
N GLY A 438 -30.19 12.78 -10.36
CA GLY A 438 -31.29 11.91 -9.90
C GLY A 438 -30.92 10.44 -9.69
N ILE A 439 -29.64 10.07 -9.81
CA ILE A 439 -29.15 8.70 -9.59
C ILE A 439 -28.56 8.58 -8.19
N MET A 440 -28.93 7.56 -7.42
CA MET A 440 -28.38 7.34 -6.08
C MET A 440 -27.01 6.63 -6.17
N VAL A 441 -25.93 7.38 -5.91
CA VAL A 441 -24.54 6.90 -6.05
C VAL A 441 -23.90 6.68 -4.67
N TYR A 442 -24.21 7.54 -3.71
CA TYR A 442 -23.50 7.60 -2.43
C TYR A 442 -24.32 7.04 -1.25
N GLN A 443 -23.61 6.51 -0.25
CA GLN A 443 -24.18 6.07 1.03
C GLN A 443 -24.77 7.23 1.82
N GLU A 444 -24.17 8.41 1.67
CA GLU A 444 -24.58 9.67 2.29
C GLU A 444 -25.92 10.13 1.71
N GLN A 445 -26.16 9.94 0.40
CA GLN A 445 -27.45 10.22 -0.25
C GLN A 445 -28.57 9.29 0.25
N VAL A 446 -28.27 8.00 0.50
CA VAL A 446 -29.22 7.09 1.16
C VAL A 446 -29.62 7.63 2.53
N MET A 447 -28.64 8.11 3.31
CA MET A 447 -28.89 8.63 4.65
C MET A 447 -29.74 9.91 4.62
N GLN A 448 -29.40 10.86 3.74
CA GLN A 448 -30.15 12.09 3.54
C GLN A 448 -31.57 11.81 3.02
N ALA A 449 -31.74 10.87 2.09
CA ALA A 449 -33.06 10.48 1.59
C ALA A 449 -33.95 9.87 2.69
N ALA A 450 -33.40 9.05 3.58
CA ALA A 450 -34.12 8.51 4.73
C ALA A 450 -34.51 9.60 5.75
N GLN A 451 -33.63 10.57 5.99
CA GLN A 451 -33.98 11.74 6.81
C GLN A 451 -35.11 12.56 6.17
N ALA A 452 -34.97 12.93 4.88
CA ALA A 452 -35.90 13.83 4.19
C ALA A 452 -37.26 13.20 3.88
N MET A 453 -37.33 11.88 3.63
CA MET A 453 -38.57 11.19 3.26
C MET A 453 -39.22 10.43 4.42
N ALA A 454 -38.45 9.88 5.35
CA ALA A 454 -38.99 9.08 6.47
C ALA A 454 -38.83 9.76 7.85
N GLY A 455 -38.14 10.90 7.93
CA GLY A 455 -37.90 11.61 9.20
C GLY A 455 -36.89 10.91 10.12
N PHE A 456 -36.04 10.03 9.58
CA PHE A 456 -35.02 9.35 10.36
C PHE A 456 -33.99 10.36 10.90
N SER A 457 -33.50 10.13 12.11
CA SER A 457 -32.25 10.74 12.57
C SER A 457 -31.07 10.22 11.74
N MET A 458 -29.98 10.98 11.65
CA MET A 458 -28.76 10.51 10.95
C MET A 458 -28.19 9.23 11.57
N ALA A 459 -28.42 9.01 12.87
CA ALA A 459 -28.03 7.79 13.57
C ALA A 459 -28.80 6.54 13.07
N GLU A 460 -30.13 6.66 12.91
CA GLU A 460 -30.99 5.63 12.32
C GLU A 460 -30.68 5.41 10.83
N ALA A 461 -30.39 6.49 10.10
CA ALA A 461 -30.05 6.45 8.69
C ALA A 461 -28.72 5.69 8.40
N ASP A 462 -27.70 5.84 9.26
CA ASP A 462 -26.48 5.01 9.16
C ASP A 462 -26.74 3.54 9.56
N MET A 463 -27.70 3.26 10.44
CA MET A 463 -28.12 1.89 10.76
C MET A 463 -28.84 1.21 9.58
N LEU A 464 -29.73 1.93 8.89
CA LEU A 464 -30.34 1.51 7.63
C LEU A 464 -29.27 1.12 6.59
N ARG A 465 -28.31 2.02 6.35
CA ARG A 465 -27.15 1.81 5.46
C ARG A 465 -26.32 0.56 5.85
N LYS A 466 -26.10 0.33 7.16
CA LYS A 466 -25.36 -0.85 7.66
C LYS A 466 -26.14 -2.16 7.45
N ALA A 467 -27.46 -2.16 7.67
CA ALA A 467 -28.32 -3.31 7.43
C ALA A 467 -28.30 -3.70 5.93
N MET A 468 -28.43 -2.68 5.08
CA MET A 468 -28.32 -2.75 3.62
C MET A 468 -27.01 -3.37 3.14
N GLY A 469 -25.86 -2.89 3.66
CA GLY A 469 -24.55 -3.44 3.31
C GLY A 469 -24.35 -4.90 3.74
N LYS A 470 -24.98 -5.35 4.84
CA LYS A 470 -24.91 -6.73 5.33
C LYS A 470 -25.98 -7.67 4.76
N LYS A 471 -27.00 -7.14 4.06
CA LYS A 471 -28.12 -7.90 3.44
C LYS A 471 -28.82 -8.87 4.39
N ILE A 472 -29.03 -8.50 5.66
CA ILE A 472 -29.67 -9.36 6.67
C ILE A 472 -31.20 -9.32 6.48
N PRO A 473 -31.89 -10.39 6.04
CA PRO A 473 -33.30 -10.31 5.60
C PRO A 473 -34.33 -10.06 6.70
N SER A 474 -33.96 -10.26 7.98
CA SER A 474 -34.78 -9.87 9.12
C SER A 474 -34.72 -8.36 9.34
N VAL A 475 -33.50 -7.81 9.48
CA VAL A 475 -33.27 -6.38 9.74
C VAL A 475 -33.73 -5.51 8.56
N MET A 476 -33.56 -5.97 7.32
CA MET A 476 -34.05 -5.23 6.14
C MET A 476 -35.58 -5.02 6.16
N ARG A 477 -36.37 -6.02 6.60
CA ARG A 477 -37.83 -5.89 6.72
C ARG A 477 -38.24 -4.95 7.85
N GLU A 478 -37.59 -5.05 9.01
CA GLU A 478 -37.80 -4.11 10.12
C GLU A 478 -37.52 -2.66 9.69
N GLN A 479 -36.41 -2.44 8.99
CA GLN A 479 -36.05 -1.14 8.43
C GLN A 479 -37.03 -0.64 7.36
N GLN A 480 -37.58 -1.54 6.53
CA GLN A 480 -38.63 -1.21 5.55
C GLN A 480 -39.92 -0.75 6.24
N GLU A 481 -40.38 -1.49 7.25
CA GLU A 481 -41.57 -1.14 8.03
C GLU A 481 -41.40 0.22 8.72
N MET A 482 -40.24 0.47 9.34
CA MET A 482 -39.91 1.77 9.94
C MET A 482 -39.87 2.91 8.92
N PHE A 483 -39.24 2.69 7.75
CA PHE A 483 -39.13 3.70 6.70
C PHE A 483 -40.50 4.08 6.14
N VAL A 484 -41.33 3.10 5.77
CA VAL A 484 -42.68 3.33 5.24
C VAL A 484 -43.57 4.02 6.27
N ALA A 485 -43.53 3.60 7.55
CA ALA A 485 -44.26 4.27 8.62
C ALA A 485 -43.80 5.72 8.84
N GLY A 486 -42.49 5.98 8.75
CA GLY A 486 -41.92 7.31 8.78
C GLY A 486 -42.38 8.18 7.61
N THR A 487 -42.40 7.64 6.40
CA THR A 487 -42.87 8.32 5.19
C THR A 487 -44.36 8.70 5.27
N VAL A 488 -45.20 7.80 5.78
CA VAL A 488 -46.62 8.11 6.05
C VAL A 488 -46.76 9.19 7.14
N LYS A 489 -45.92 9.17 8.18
CA LYS A 489 -45.91 10.18 9.25
C LYS A 489 -45.48 11.57 8.74
N GLN A 490 -44.65 11.65 7.71
CA GLN A 490 -44.29 12.90 7.02
C GLN A 490 -45.38 13.39 6.04
N GLY A 491 -46.50 12.66 5.90
CA GLY A 491 -47.64 13.05 5.07
C GLY A 491 -47.60 12.52 3.63
N HIS A 492 -46.70 11.61 3.31
CA HIS A 492 -46.59 11.00 1.98
C HIS A 492 -47.40 9.69 1.87
N PRO A 493 -47.81 9.25 0.67
CA PRO A 493 -48.51 7.98 0.48
C PRO A 493 -47.64 6.77 0.84
N GLU A 494 -48.27 5.72 1.40
CA GLU A 494 -47.59 4.46 1.75
C GLU A 494 -46.88 3.81 0.56
N GLU A 495 -47.51 3.84 -0.62
CA GLU A 495 -46.94 3.28 -1.87
C GLU A 495 -45.67 4.02 -2.30
N LEU A 496 -45.60 5.35 -2.13
CA LEU A 496 -44.36 6.10 -2.38
C LEU A 496 -43.26 5.67 -1.40
N GLY A 497 -43.58 5.41 -0.13
CA GLY A 497 -42.64 4.86 0.84
C GLY A 497 -42.08 3.49 0.42
N LYS A 498 -42.93 2.61 -0.13
CA LYS A 498 -42.52 1.28 -0.63
C LYS A 498 -41.65 1.39 -1.88
N GLU A 499 -42.03 2.24 -2.83
CA GLU A 499 -41.28 2.50 -4.06
C GLU A 499 -39.90 3.08 -3.75
N LEU A 500 -39.83 4.08 -2.87
CA LEU A 500 -38.58 4.67 -2.40
C LEU A 500 -37.69 3.66 -1.67
N PHE A 501 -38.26 2.82 -0.80
CA PHE A 501 -37.46 1.79 -0.13
C PHE A 501 -36.94 0.74 -1.13
N GLY A 502 -37.75 0.31 -2.10
CA GLY A 502 -37.33 -0.61 -3.16
C GLY A 502 -36.24 -0.02 -4.06
N PHE A 503 -36.32 1.28 -4.37
CA PHE A 503 -35.25 2.03 -5.04
C PHE A 503 -33.96 1.96 -4.21
N ILE A 504 -34.00 2.35 -2.92
CA ILE A 504 -32.83 2.33 -2.04
C ILE A 504 -32.26 0.90 -1.87
N GLU A 505 -33.11 -0.12 -1.71
CA GLU A 505 -32.67 -1.53 -1.59
C GLU A 505 -31.95 -2.02 -2.86
N HIS A 506 -32.34 -1.55 -4.04
CA HIS A 506 -31.61 -1.85 -5.28
C HIS A 506 -30.18 -1.25 -5.27
N PHE A 507 -30.02 -0.02 -4.76
CA PHE A 507 -28.71 0.65 -4.66
C PHE A 507 -27.86 0.22 -3.45
N ALA A 508 -28.47 -0.35 -2.41
CA ALA A 508 -27.84 -0.82 -1.18
C ALA A 508 -26.60 -1.70 -1.40
N GLY A 509 -26.62 -2.54 -2.45
CA GLY A 509 -25.49 -3.41 -2.81
C GLY A 509 -24.29 -2.70 -3.44
N TYR A 510 -24.43 -1.42 -3.82
CA TYR A 510 -23.50 -0.71 -4.70
C TYR A 510 -23.01 0.63 -4.16
N GLY A 511 -23.84 1.32 -3.35
CA GLY A 511 -23.58 2.67 -2.84
C GLY A 511 -22.19 2.87 -2.22
N PHE A 512 -21.52 3.96 -2.61
CA PHE A 512 -20.13 4.25 -2.23
C PHE A 512 -20.05 5.34 -1.15
N ASN A 513 -18.95 5.40 -0.39
CA ASN A 513 -18.77 6.47 0.62
C ASN A 513 -18.20 7.72 -0.07
N ARG A 514 -18.99 8.81 -0.09
CA ARG A 514 -18.64 10.08 -0.76
C ARG A 514 -17.35 10.67 -0.20
N SER A 515 -17.14 10.65 1.12
CA SER A 515 -15.94 11.17 1.79
C SER A 515 -14.63 10.55 1.25
N HIS A 516 -14.58 9.23 1.13
CA HIS A 516 -13.44 8.53 0.52
C HIS A 516 -13.30 8.85 -0.98
N SER A 517 -14.43 8.88 -1.72
CA SER A 517 -14.44 9.19 -3.15
C SER A 517 -13.89 10.60 -3.45
N ALA A 518 -14.27 11.58 -2.63
CA ALA A 518 -13.88 12.98 -2.73
C ALA A 518 -12.39 13.15 -2.43
N ALA A 519 -11.91 12.62 -1.30
CA ALA A 519 -10.50 12.71 -0.95
C ALA A 519 -9.59 12.05 -2.00
N TYR A 520 -9.98 10.90 -2.57
CA TYR A 520 -9.23 10.27 -3.66
C TYR A 520 -9.37 11.01 -5.00
N ALA A 521 -10.50 11.69 -5.25
CA ALA A 521 -10.66 12.57 -6.41
C ALA A 521 -9.72 13.77 -6.34
N LEU A 522 -9.40 14.29 -5.14
CA LEU A 522 -8.43 15.39 -4.99
C LEU A 522 -7.02 14.95 -5.44
N VAL A 523 -6.53 13.80 -4.99
CA VAL A 523 -5.23 13.24 -5.45
C VAL A 523 -5.26 12.98 -6.97
N ALA A 524 -6.39 12.50 -7.50
CA ALA A 524 -6.55 12.29 -8.93
C ALA A 524 -6.50 13.61 -9.72
N TYR A 525 -7.16 14.66 -9.24
CA TYR A 525 -7.11 15.99 -9.83
C TYR A 525 -5.71 16.60 -9.76
N GLN A 526 -5.05 16.56 -8.61
CA GLN A 526 -3.67 17.02 -8.44
C GLN A 526 -2.70 16.33 -9.41
N THR A 527 -2.82 15.01 -9.58
CA THR A 527 -2.01 14.27 -10.58
C THR A 527 -2.35 14.62 -12.03
N ALA A 528 -3.62 14.90 -12.34
CA ALA A 528 -4.03 15.38 -13.67
C ALA A 528 -3.52 16.81 -13.94
N TRP A 529 -3.56 17.70 -12.95
CA TRP A 529 -3.07 19.07 -13.02
C TRP A 529 -1.55 19.10 -13.26
N LEU A 530 -0.78 18.32 -12.48
CA LEU A 530 0.66 18.15 -12.69
C LEU A 530 0.98 17.58 -14.08
N LYS A 531 0.24 16.55 -14.53
CA LYS A 531 0.43 16.01 -15.89
C LYS A 531 0.14 17.04 -16.98
N ARG A 532 -0.85 17.91 -16.79
CA ARG A 532 -1.25 18.92 -17.78
C ARG A 532 -0.24 20.07 -17.88
N HIS A 533 0.20 20.61 -16.75
CA HIS A 533 1.02 21.83 -16.71
C HIS A 533 2.52 21.57 -16.61
N TYR A 534 2.94 20.47 -16.01
CA TYR A 534 4.34 20.07 -15.83
C TYR A 534 4.59 18.64 -16.35
N PRO A 535 4.31 18.38 -17.64
CA PRO A 535 4.26 17.02 -18.19
C PRO A 535 5.61 16.28 -18.12
N ALA A 536 6.74 16.98 -18.28
CA ALA A 536 8.05 16.32 -18.26
C ALA A 536 8.45 15.91 -16.83
N GLU A 537 8.26 16.81 -15.88
CA GLU A 537 8.56 16.67 -14.46
C GLU A 537 7.67 15.58 -13.84
N TYR A 538 6.36 15.65 -14.10
CA TYR A 538 5.40 14.66 -13.61
C TYR A 538 5.66 13.27 -14.19
N MET A 539 5.90 13.16 -15.51
CA MET A 539 6.20 11.86 -16.12
C MET A 539 7.55 11.30 -15.69
N ALA A 540 8.55 12.13 -15.39
CA ALA A 540 9.82 11.69 -14.79
C ALA A 540 9.61 11.15 -13.36
N ALA A 541 8.80 11.83 -12.53
CA ALA A 541 8.43 11.34 -11.21
C ALA A 541 7.67 9.99 -11.28
N LEU A 542 6.75 9.84 -12.24
CA LEU A 542 5.97 8.62 -12.47
C LEU A 542 6.81 7.44 -12.99
N LEU A 543 7.74 7.70 -13.91
CA LEU A 543 8.74 6.72 -14.38
C LEU A 543 9.64 6.27 -13.21
N THR A 544 10.02 7.19 -12.33
CA THR A 544 10.76 6.86 -11.11
C THR A 544 9.97 5.98 -10.15
N ALA A 545 8.71 6.34 -9.87
CA ALA A 545 7.81 5.57 -9.01
C ALA A 545 7.51 4.15 -9.55
N SER A 546 7.71 3.93 -10.86
CA SER A 546 7.52 2.64 -11.52
C SER A 546 8.81 1.93 -11.96
N LYS A 547 10.01 2.49 -11.69
CA LYS A 547 11.30 2.02 -12.25
C LYS A 547 11.65 0.54 -12.03
N ARG A 548 11.03 -0.12 -11.03
CA ARG A 548 11.20 -1.55 -10.72
C ARG A 548 10.20 -2.46 -11.46
N ASP A 549 9.09 -1.89 -11.94
CA ASP A 549 8.05 -2.53 -12.76
C ASP A 549 8.24 -2.16 -14.24
N LYS A 550 8.74 -3.13 -15.01
CA LYS A 550 9.10 -2.91 -16.42
C LYS A 550 7.91 -2.77 -17.34
N ASP A 551 6.81 -3.42 -17.02
CA ASP A 551 5.63 -3.42 -17.87
C ASP A 551 4.93 -2.06 -17.74
N ARG A 552 4.82 -1.51 -16.52
CA ARG A 552 4.36 -0.12 -16.32
C ARG A 552 5.36 0.92 -16.83
N THR A 553 6.66 0.73 -16.61
CA THR A 553 7.68 1.64 -17.17
C THR A 553 7.54 1.73 -18.70
N ALA A 554 7.34 0.61 -19.40
CA ALA A 554 7.16 0.59 -20.85
C ALA A 554 5.90 1.34 -21.31
N LEU A 555 4.79 1.26 -20.56
CA LEU A 555 3.56 2.02 -20.83
C LEU A 555 3.80 3.52 -20.70
N TYR A 556 4.48 3.98 -19.64
CA TYR A 556 4.76 5.41 -19.45
C TYR A 556 5.80 5.96 -20.44
N LEU A 557 6.80 5.16 -20.83
CA LEU A 557 7.71 5.54 -21.92
C LEU A 557 6.99 5.70 -23.27
N HIS A 558 5.95 4.90 -23.52
CA HIS A 558 5.09 5.07 -24.69
C HIS A 558 4.24 6.36 -24.58
N GLU A 559 3.65 6.61 -23.40
CA GLU A 559 2.87 7.83 -23.13
C GLU A 559 3.71 9.10 -23.30
N CYS A 560 4.93 9.17 -22.75
CA CYS A 560 5.86 10.28 -23.00
C CYS A 560 6.04 10.53 -24.49
N ARG A 561 6.23 9.46 -25.27
CA ARG A 561 6.43 9.54 -26.71
C ARG A 561 5.18 10.02 -27.46
N SER A 562 3.97 9.65 -27.03
CA SER A 562 2.72 10.17 -27.62
C SER A 562 2.45 11.62 -27.25
N MET A 563 2.88 12.05 -26.06
CA MET A 563 2.86 13.46 -25.61
C MET A 563 3.96 14.32 -26.28
N GLY A 564 4.85 13.73 -27.07
CA GLY A 564 5.99 14.43 -27.70
C GLY A 564 7.19 14.66 -26.76
N ILE A 565 7.15 14.16 -25.52
CA ILE A 565 8.23 14.27 -24.54
C ILE A 565 9.35 13.31 -24.94
N ARG A 566 10.55 13.86 -25.12
CA ARG A 566 11.74 13.05 -25.43
C ARG A 566 12.32 12.45 -24.16
N VAL A 567 12.36 11.13 -24.08
CA VAL A 567 13.10 10.39 -23.06
C VAL A 567 14.45 9.98 -23.65
N LEU A 568 15.54 10.40 -23.01
CA LEU A 568 16.90 10.05 -23.40
C LEU A 568 17.30 8.66 -22.87
N VAL A 569 18.37 8.10 -23.42
CA VAL A 569 19.06 6.95 -22.82
C VAL A 569 19.82 7.40 -21.56
N PRO A 570 20.12 6.48 -20.61
CA PRO A 570 21.01 6.80 -19.50
C PRO A 570 22.40 7.22 -20.01
N ASP A 571 23.05 8.10 -19.26
CA ASP A 571 24.38 8.67 -19.54
C ASP A 571 25.06 8.95 -18.19
N VAL A 572 26.23 8.36 -17.92
CA VAL A 572 26.96 8.54 -16.65
C VAL A 572 27.32 10.00 -16.35
N ASN A 573 27.35 10.88 -17.35
CA ASN A 573 27.64 12.30 -17.20
C ASN A 573 26.41 13.19 -16.98
N ARG A 574 25.22 12.78 -17.44
CA ARG A 574 23.99 13.63 -17.47
C ARG A 574 22.79 13.05 -16.72
N SER A 575 22.80 11.75 -16.42
CA SER A 575 21.70 11.06 -15.72
C SER A 575 21.89 11.08 -14.22
N GLU A 576 20.78 11.13 -13.49
CA GLU A 576 20.76 11.12 -12.03
C GLU A 576 20.41 9.73 -11.46
N MET A 577 20.23 9.65 -10.14
CA MET A 577 19.78 8.45 -9.44
C MET A 577 18.47 7.91 -10.05
N ASP A 578 17.50 8.81 -10.15
CA ASP A 578 16.14 8.63 -10.62
C ASP A 578 15.96 9.35 -11.97
N PHE A 579 14.79 9.19 -12.61
CA PHE A 579 14.48 9.96 -13.82
C PHE A 579 14.32 11.44 -13.45
N ALA A 580 14.88 12.34 -14.26
CA ALA A 580 14.79 13.78 -14.05
C ALA A 580 14.35 14.50 -15.33
N ALA A 581 13.63 15.62 -15.17
CA ALA A 581 13.35 16.54 -16.26
C ALA A 581 14.45 17.61 -16.33
N ILE A 582 15.02 17.81 -17.53
CA ILE A 582 16.05 18.80 -17.82
C ILE A 582 15.71 19.42 -19.17
N GLU A 583 15.45 20.73 -19.21
CA GLU A 583 15.15 21.48 -20.45
C GLU A 583 13.95 20.92 -21.24
N GLY A 584 12.98 20.31 -20.55
CA GLY A 584 11.81 19.65 -21.16
C GLY A 584 12.07 18.25 -21.73
N GLU A 585 13.31 17.75 -21.67
CA GLU A 585 13.66 16.34 -21.94
C GLU A 585 13.71 15.54 -20.63
N ILE A 586 13.40 14.24 -20.67
CA ILE A 586 13.56 13.35 -19.51
C ILE A 586 14.87 12.57 -19.65
N THR A 587 15.77 12.66 -18.65
CA THR A 587 16.93 11.78 -18.54
C THR A 587 16.56 10.47 -17.83
N PHE A 588 17.15 9.36 -18.28
CA PHE A 588 16.88 8.04 -17.72
C PHE A 588 17.62 7.85 -16.39
N GLY A 589 16.92 7.48 -15.31
CA GLY A 589 17.57 7.24 -14.02
C GLY A 589 18.57 6.09 -14.07
N LEU A 590 19.81 6.30 -13.61
CA LEU A 590 20.85 5.27 -13.59
C LEU A 590 20.43 4.04 -12.75
N SER A 591 19.63 4.24 -11.69
CA SER A 591 19.10 3.15 -10.86
C SER A 591 17.97 2.34 -11.51
N ALA A 592 17.38 2.83 -12.61
CA ALA A 592 16.40 2.10 -13.41
C ALA A 592 17.07 1.10 -14.38
N VAL A 593 18.39 1.16 -14.57
CA VAL A 593 19.14 0.23 -15.41
C VAL A 593 19.22 -1.15 -14.74
N ARG A 594 18.85 -2.20 -15.48
CA ARG A 594 18.82 -3.57 -14.95
C ARG A 594 20.19 -3.96 -14.38
N ASN A 595 20.21 -4.51 -13.17
CA ASN A 595 21.42 -4.93 -12.43
C ASN A 595 22.31 -3.77 -11.94
N VAL A 596 21.87 -2.52 -12.01
CA VAL A 596 22.53 -1.37 -11.39
C VAL A 596 21.74 -1.03 -10.12
N GLY A 597 22.41 -0.97 -8.96
CA GLY A 597 21.77 -0.71 -7.67
C GLY A 597 22.00 0.72 -7.20
N GLU A 598 21.07 1.27 -6.41
CA GLU A 598 21.08 2.67 -5.96
C GLU A 598 22.41 3.05 -5.28
N GLY A 599 22.92 2.27 -4.31
CA GLY A 599 24.23 2.55 -3.69
C GLY A 599 25.46 2.44 -4.62
N VAL A 600 25.34 1.83 -5.81
CA VAL A 600 26.39 1.88 -6.84
C VAL A 600 26.28 3.16 -7.68
N VAL A 601 25.06 3.65 -7.90
CA VAL A 601 24.79 4.90 -8.61
C VAL A 601 25.23 6.11 -7.78
N GLU A 602 24.98 6.09 -6.48
CA GLU A 602 25.45 7.11 -5.54
C GLU A 602 26.97 7.33 -5.67
N LEU A 603 27.76 6.25 -5.64
CA LEU A 603 29.21 6.31 -5.83
C LEU A 603 29.65 6.89 -7.19
N ILE A 604 28.87 6.68 -8.26
CA ILE A 604 29.13 7.30 -9.57
C ILE A 604 28.84 8.82 -9.52
N ILE A 605 27.70 9.20 -8.94
CA ILE A 605 27.25 10.59 -8.86
C ILE A 605 28.17 11.42 -7.96
N THR A 606 28.51 10.93 -6.76
CA THR A 606 29.44 11.61 -5.85
C THR A 606 30.82 11.82 -6.47
N GLU A 607 31.34 10.83 -7.22
CA GLU A 607 32.62 10.96 -7.93
C GLU A 607 32.55 11.96 -9.11
N ARG A 608 31.43 12.00 -9.83
CA ARG A 608 31.15 12.97 -10.90
C ARG A 608 31.04 14.39 -10.34
N GLU A 609 30.33 14.59 -9.24
CA GLU A 609 30.14 15.90 -8.61
C GLU A 609 31.43 16.44 -8.00
N LYS A 610 32.23 15.57 -7.37
CA LYS A 610 33.48 15.95 -6.71
C LYS A 610 34.60 16.29 -7.70
N ASN A 611 34.74 15.51 -8.78
CA ASN A 611 35.89 15.57 -9.68
C ASN A 611 35.51 15.92 -11.15
N GLY A 612 34.26 16.30 -11.41
CA GLY A 612 33.75 16.69 -12.73
C GLY A 612 33.28 15.52 -13.61
N ALA A 613 32.77 15.84 -14.79
CA ALA A 613 32.33 14.83 -15.76
C ALA A 613 33.44 13.82 -16.13
N PHE A 614 33.06 12.58 -16.44
CA PHE A 614 33.96 11.55 -16.95
C PHE A 614 34.28 11.83 -18.42
N THR A 615 35.57 11.92 -18.73
CA THR A 615 36.07 12.30 -20.07
C THR A 615 36.14 11.12 -21.05
N SER A 616 36.16 9.90 -20.53
CA SER A 616 36.18 8.65 -21.31
C SER A 616 35.84 7.45 -20.44
N PHE A 617 35.56 6.30 -21.06
CA PHE A 617 35.35 5.05 -20.34
C PHE A 617 36.56 4.61 -19.50
N GLN A 618 37.78 4.98 -19.91
CA GLN A 618 38.99 4.71 -19.13
C GLN A 618 39.07 5.62 -17.90
N ASP A 619 38.76 6.91 -18.05
CA ASP A 619 38.68 7.89 -16.95
C ASP A 619 37.63 7.48 -15.91
N PHE A 620 36.46 6.99 -16.37
CA PHE A 620 35.46 6.39 -15.49
C PHE A 620 36.05 5.22 -14.67
N ILE A 621 36.71 4.25 -15.32
CA ILE A 621 37.30 3.08 -14.63
C ILE A 621 38.36 3.48 -13.61
N ASP A 622 39.23 4.44 -13.94
CA ASP A 622 40.35 4.83 -13.08
C ASP A 622 39.89 5.65 -11.86
N ARG A 623 38.77 6.37 -11.98
CA ARG A 623 38.21 7.24 -10.93
C ARG A 623 37.30 6.50 -9.95
N VAL A 624 36.25 5.83 -10.44
CA VAL A 624 35.17 5.31 -9.58
C VAL A 624 35.62 4.30 -8.52
N ASP A 625 34.77 4.11 -7.51
CA ASP A 625 34.98 3.12 -6.47
C ASP A 625 34.97 1.68 -7.01
N LEU A 626 35.71 0.78 -6.37
CA LEU A 626 35.84 -0.61 -6.80
C LEU A 626 34.51 -1.39 -6.78
N ASN A 627 33.55 -1.00 -5.94
CA ASN A 627 32.22 -1.61 -5.90
C ASN A 627 31.40 -1.32 -7.17
N VAL A 628 31.66 -0.19 -7.84
CA VAL A 628 31.04 0.17 -9.13
C VAL A 628 31.50 -0.76 -10.25
N LEU A 629 32.77 -1.19 -10.21
CA LEU A 629 33.43 -1.98 -11.27
C LEU A 629 33.02 -3.46 -11.32
N ASN A 630 31.89 -3.83 -10.71
CA ASN A 630 31.27 -5.13 -10.90
C ASN A 630 30.92 -5.32 -12.38
N LYS A 631 31.43 -6.41 -12.99
CA LYS A 631 31.19 -6.75 -14.39
C LYS A 631 29.72 -6.65 -14.79
N ARG A 632 28.80 -7.13 -13.95
CA ARG A 632 27.37 -7.18 -14.26
C ARG A 632 26.76 -5.78 -14.30
N THR A 633 27.23 -4.85 -13.46
CA THR A 633 26.84 -3.44 -13.47
C THR A 633 27.35 -2.76 -14.74
N VAL A 634 28.66 -2.83 -14.99
CA VAL A 634 29.32 -2.17 -16.14
C VAL A 634 28.78 -2.70 -17.47
N ASP A 635 28.65 -4.03 -17.63
CA ASP A 635 28.04 -4.65 -18.82
C ASP A 635 26.58 -4.19 -19.04
N SER A 636 25.87 -3.78 -17.99
CA SER A 636 24.47 -3.32 -18.08
C SER A 636 24.38 -1.83 -18.39
N LEU A 637 25.25 -1.00 -17.80
CA LEU A 637 25.36 0.43 -18.14
C LEU A 637 25.72 0.62 -19.62
N ILE A 638 26.73 -0.10 -20.12
CA ILE A 638 27.13 -0.05 -21.55
C ILE A 638 25.96 -0.47 -22.45
N LYS A 639 25.25 -1.57 -22.14
CA LYS A 639 24.11 -2.04 -22.94
C LYS A 639 22.89 -1.12 -22.89
N ALA A 640 22.81 -0.23 -21.92
CA ALA A 640 21.73 0.74 -21.78
C ALA A 640 22.02 2.07 -22.49
N GLY A 641 23.23 2.27 -23.02
CA GLY A 641 23.66 3.54 -23.64
C GLY A 641 24.47 4.46 -22.70
N GLY A 642 24.78 4.00 -21.48
CA GLY A 642 25.37 4.79 -20.40
C GLY A 642 26.70 5.50 -20.71
N PHE A 643 27.37 5.11 -21.80
CA PHE A 643 28.65 5.68 -22.24
C PHE A 643 28.61 6.21 -23.68
N ASP A 644 27.43 6.26 -24.32
CA ASP A 644 27.28 6.65 -25.73
C ASP A 644 27.72 8.11 -25.97
N SER A 645 27.61 8.98 -24.95
CA SER A 645 28.11 10.37 -24.97
C SER A 645 29.64 10.47 -24.97
N GLN A 646 30.34 9.39 -24.60
CA GLN A 646 31.80 9.29 -24.56
C GLN A 646 32.36 8.47 -25.73
N ASP A 647 31.50 7.81 -26.51
CA ASP A 647 31.93 6.91 -27.58
C ASP A 647 32.31 7.72 -28.82
N THR A 648 33.54 7.53 -29.31
CA THR A 648 34.01 8.21 -30.52
C THR A 648 33.44 7.48 -31.75
N PRO A 649 32.94 8.19 -32.79
CA PRO A 649 32.29 7.54 -33.92
C PRO A 649 33.18 6.49 -34.61
N GLY A 650 32.84 5.21 -34.43
CA GLY A 650 33.47 4.09 -35.14
C GLY A 650 34.07 2.95 -34.30
N VAL A 651 34.13 3.05 -32.98
CA VAL A 651 34.68 1.97 -32.12
C VAL A 651 33.61 1.39 -31.19
N GLY A 652 32.80 0.47 -31.70
CA GLY A 652 31.75 -0.15 -30.88
C GLY A 652 32.30 -0.81 -29.61
N LEU A 653 31.96 -0.22 -28.45
CA LEU A 653 32.35 -0.68 -27.10
C LEU A 653 32.11 -2.18 -26.88
N SER A 654 31.03 -2.73 -27.46
CA SER A 654 30.69 -4.16 -27.43
C SER A 654 31.78 -5.07 -27.99
N SER A 655 32.53 -4.63 -29.00
CA SER A 655 33.67 -5.36 -29.59
C SER A 655 34.97 -5.18 -28.80
N GLY A 656 35.20 -4.01 -28.21
CA GLY A 656 36.42 -3.71 -27.43
C GLY A 656 36.52 -4.51 -26.13
N ILE A 657 35.38 -4.84 -25.52
CA ILE A 657 35.27 -5.54 -24.23
C ILE A 657 36.03 -6.87 -24.19
N SER A 658 35.95 -7.71 -25.23
CA SER A 658 36.68 -9.00 -25.24
C SER A 658 38.20 -8.84 -25.23
N ILE A 659 38.72 -7.69 -25.64
CA ILE A 659 40.16 -7.38 -25.70
C ILE A 659 40.59 -6.62 -24.44
N CYS A 660 39.80 -5.66 -23.97
CA CYS A 660 40.10 -4.85 -22.78
C CYS A 660 39.99 -5.62 -21.44
N TRP A 661 39.14 -6.66 -21.32
CA TRP A 661 39.02 -7.40 -20.05
C TRP A 661 40.25 -8.25 -19.66
N THR A 662 41.23 -8.43 -20.56
CA THR A 662 42.36 -9.36 -20.33
C THR A 662 43.71 -8.72 -19.99
N ARG A 663 43.92 -7.42 -20.26
CA ARG A 663 45.23 -6.74 -20.07
C ARG A 663 45.21 -5.54 -19.10
N PRO A 664 44.42 -4.47 -19.30
CA PRO A 664 44.41 -3.33 -18.39
C PRO A 664 43.78 -3.62 -17.01
N TYR A 665 42.73 -4.45 -16.92
CA TYR A 665 42.04 -4.73 -15.64
C TYR A 665 42.96 -5.29 -14.54
N ARG A 666 43.92 -6.16 -14.90
CA ARG A 666 44.94 -6.59 -13.94
C ARG A 666 45.86 -5.45 -13.53
N ALA A 667 46.27 -4.60 -14.46
CA ALA A 667 47.22 -3.51 -14.19
C ALA A 667 46.62 -2.36 -13.36
N ALA A 668 45.35 -2.01 -13.53
CA ALA A 668 44.69 -1.00 -12.71
C ALA A 668 44.44 -1.50 -11.28
N ALA A 669 43.89 -2.73 -11.14
CA ALA A 669 43.71 -3.36 -9.84
C ALA A 669 45.05 -3.60 -9.11
N LEU A 670 46.10 -4.05 -9.82
CA LEU A 670 47.45 -4.20 -9.25
C LEU A 670 48.07 -2.85 -8.88
N ARG A 671 47.86 -1.76 -9.64
CA ARG A 671 48.36 -0.42 -9.26
C ARG A 671 47.67 0.14 -8.02
N ARG A 672 46.35 -0.04 -7.85
CA ARG A 672 45.66 0.31 -6.59
C ARG A 672 46.16 -0.58 -5.43
N TRP A 673 46.40 -1.88 -5.64
CA TRP A 673 47.00 -2.78 -4.63
C TRP A 673 48.45 -2.41 -4.25
N ASP A 674 49.32 -2.08 -5.21
CA ASP A 674 50.71 -1.66 -4.95
C ASP A 674 50.75 -0.32 -4.20
N ASN A 675 49.92 0.66 -4.58
CA ASN A 675 49.88 1.96 -3.88
C ASN A 675 49.39 1.85 -2.43
N SER A 676 48.53 0.87 -2.11
CA SER A 676 48.16 0.56 -0.71
C SER A 676 49.29 -0.10 0.10
N ALA A 677 50.30 -0.69 -0.56
CA ALA A 677 51.42 -1.36 0.09
C ALA A 677 52.61 -0.44 0.39
N CYS A 678 52.64 0.80 -0.12
CA CYS A 678 53.78 1.71 0.01
C CYS A 678 53.93 2.43 1.37
N LEU A 679 53.11 2.10 2.39
CA LEU A 679 53.17 2.73 3.72
C LEU A 679 53.76 1.86 4.85
N VAL A 680 54.24 0.64 4.56
CA VAL A 680 54.90 -0.22 5.57
C VAL A 680 56.20 -0.81 5.03
N GLY A 681 57.25 -0.80 5.87
CA GLY A 681 58.63 -1.18 5.52
C GLY A 681 58.85 -2.69 5.22
N PRO A 682 60.09 -3.06 4.82
CA PRO A 682 60.28 -4.16 3.87
C PRO A 682 60.57 -5.56 4.47
N ALA A 683 60.18 -6.57 3.67
CA ALA A 683 60.79 -7.90 3.50
C ALA A 683 60.56 -8.99 4.59
N PRO A 684 60.80 -10.28 4.28
CA PRO A 684 60.53 -11.00 3.01
C PRO A 684 59.91 -12.41 3.22
N LEU A 685 59.14 -12.97 2.25
CA LEU A 685 58.99 -14.44 2.11
C LEU A 685 58.29 -14.98 0.82
N TRP A 686 58.65 -14.53 -0.39
CA TRP A 686 58.10 -15.14 -1.63
C TRP A 686 59.16 -15.52 -2.69
N ARG A 687 59.72 -16.73 -2.56
CA ARG A 687 60.31 -17.52 -3.66
C ARG A 687 59.66 -18.91 -3.71
N LYS A 688 58.58 -19.10 -4.48
CA LYS A 688 58.13 -20.42 -5.01
C LYS A 688 56.87 -20.40 -5.92
N TRP A 689 56.75 -19.52 -6.91
CA TRP A 689 55.72 -19.64 -7.98
C TRP A 689 56.25 -19.24 -9.37
N ARG A 690 57.36 -19.86 -9.81
CA ARG A 690 57.83 -19.85 -11.21
C ARG A 690 58.54 -21.16 -11.58
N SER A 691 57.76 -22.24 -11.72
CA SER A 691 58.14 -23.41 -12.53
C SER A 691 56.97 -24.36 -12.73
N ARG A 692 56.27 -24.23 -13.88
CA ARG A 692 55.61 -25.29 -14.68
C ARG A 692 54.58 -24.69 -15.64
N SER A 693 55.04 -24.32 -16.83
CA SER A 693 54.17 -24.11 -18.00
C SER A 693 54.99 -24.19 -19.30
N GLN A 694 55.48 -25.39 -19.64
CA GLN A 694 55.98 -25.74 -20.98
C GLN A 694 56.05 -27.27 -21.10
N SER A 695 55.60 -27.79 -22.25
CA SER A 695 55.52 -29.21 -22.68
C SER A 695 54.66 -30.15 -21.79
N THR A 696 54.01 -31.21 -22.30
CA THR A 696 54.04 -31.85 -23.63
C THR A 696 52.67 -32.47 -23.98
N ILE A 697 52.44 -32.75 -25.26
CA ILE A 697 51.37 -33.60 -25.84
C ILE A 697 51.54 -35.07 -25.41
N GLY A 698 50.46 -35.85 -25.26
CA GLY A 698 50.54 -37.34 -25.29
C GLY A 698 49.49 -38.15 -24.50
N THR A 699 48.56 -38.76 -25.23
CA THR A 699 47.97 -40.13 -25.08
C THR A 699 47.79 -40.86 -23.72
N SER A 700 46.59 -41.48 -23.62
CA SER A 700 46.25 -42.83 -23.09
C SER A 700 46.20 -43.17 -21.58
N ALA A 701 44.97 -43.53 -21.16
CA ALA A 701 44.58 -44.79 -20.49
C ALA A 701 44.78 -45.08 -18.98
N SER A 702 43.89 -45.96 -18.49
CA SER A 702 43.91 -46.78 -17.24
C SER A 702 43.78 -46.12 -15.84
N VAL A 703 42.54 -46.14 -15.32
CA VAL A 703 42.08 -46.90 -14.13
C VAL A 703 43.15 -47.27 -13.06
N SER A 704 43.02 -46.76 -11.81
CA SER A 704 42.66 -47.57 -10.62
C SER A 704 42.89 -46.91 -9.24
N SER A 705 41.98 -47.22 -8.30
CA SER A 705 42.20 -47.49 -6.85
C SER A 705 42.60 -46.41 -5.82
N SER A 706 41.72 -46.30 -4.82
CA SER A 706 42.01 -46.26 -3.37
C SER A 706 42.60 -45.01 -2.70
N ARG A 707 41.91 -44.54 -1.65
CA ARG A 707 42.49 -43.76 -0.54
C ARG A 707 42.21 -44.47 0.79
N ARG A 708 43.18 -44.45 1.70
CA ARG A 708 43.09 -44.98 3.07
C ARG A 708 43.93 -44.08 4.01
N LYS A 709 43.54 -44.04 5.29
CA LYS A 709 44.24 -43.51 6.49
C LYS A 709 44.08 -42.01 6.86
N CYS A 710 43.41 -41.78 8.00
CA CYS A 710 43.97 -41.40 9.34
C CYS A 710 45.01 -40.25 9.46
N SER A 711 45.18 -39.51 10.58
CA SER A 711 44.41 -39.22 11.82
C SER A 711 45.27 -38.36 12.80
N GLY A 712 44.67 -37.54 13.69
CA GLY A 712 45.34 -36.88 14.86
C GLY A 712 45.07 -35.35 14.95
N SER A 713 44.38 -34.80 15.97
CA SER A 713 44.78 -34.50 17.37
C SER A 713 45.51 -33.13 17.53
N THR A 714 45.22 -32.20 18.46
CA THR A 714 44.40 -32.20 19.70
C THR A 714 44.10 -30.75 20.24
N SER A 715 43.14 -30.65 21.18
CA SER A 715 42.61 -29.50 22.00
C SER A 715 43.62 -28.71 22.89
N PRO A 716 43.27 -27.86 23.92
CA PRO A 716 41.95 -27.40 24.47
C PRO A 716 41.84 -25.92 25.02
N ILE A 717 40.72 -25.62 25.72
CA ILE A 717 40.49 -24.67 26.87
C ILE A 717 39.73 -23.35 26.61
N ILE A 718 38.56 -23.16 27.25
CA ILE A 718 38.27 -22.18 28.34
C ILE A 718 36.91 -22.54 29.03
N ARG A 719 36.80 -22.32 30.35
CA ARG A 719 35.58 -22.48 31.20
C ARG A 719 34.93 -21.11 31.45
N CYS A 720 33.61 -20.99 31.67
CA CYS A 720 32.92 -20.91 32.98
C CYS A 720 31.50 -20.31 32.72
N LEU A 721 30.49 -20.28 33.60
CA LEU A 721 30.29 -20.79 34.97
C LEU A 721 28.78 -21.05 35.20
N VAL A 722 28.39 -21.92 36.15
CA VAL A 722 27.02 -22.04 36.70
C VAL A 722 27.14 -22.22 38.22
N SER A 723 26.29 -21.55 39.01
CA SER A 723 26.30 -21.64 40.48
C SER A 723 25.00 -22.24 41.04
N ARG A 724 25.09 -22.94 42.17
CA ARG A 724 23.94 -23.39 42.98
C ARG A 724 24.32 -23.52 44.47
N ARG A 725 23.41 -23.04 45.33
CA ARG A 725 23.19 -23.44 46.75
C ARG A 725 24.28 -23.00 47.76
N PRO A 726 23.93 -22.78 49.05
CA PRO A 726 23.36 -23.79 49.96
C PRO A 726 21.98 -23.44 50.58
N SER A 727 21.51 -24.36 51.42
CA SER A 727 20.23 -24.39 52.15
C SER A 727 20.29 -23.74 53.53
N ALA A 728 19.16 -23.12 53.93
CA ALA A 728 18.58 -23.17 55.27
C ALA A 728 17.06 -22.98 55.12
#